data_AF-A0A9D1NJ58-F1
#
_entry.id   AF-A0A9D1NJ58-F1
#
_cell.length_a   1.000
_cell.length_b   1.000
_cell.length_c   1.000
_cell.angle_alpha   90.00
_cell.angle_beta   90.00
_cell.angle_gamma   90.00
#
_symmetry.space_group_name_H-M   'P 1'
#
loop_
_entity.id
_entity.type
_entity.pdbx_description
1 polymer ?
#
loop_
_entity_poly.entity_id
_entity_poly.type
_entity_poly.pdbx_seq_one_letter_code
_entity_poly.pdbx_strand_id
1 'polypeptide(L)'
;SLKRSKFYDSIQQADTVADEVKSGVQDAEADYYYRQIGNDETMQKAVAEVEGDREAAGRKFLATKNDVATTDDIAKGFVLLRQYQDAGDYDAAVDVAKKLAKVGSEKGRQVQIYSILGRLTPEGMLRYAASELERVKNTLGNSDQGRLWLKKHEKQLDLTPEEAKQITDRMERVQVMPDGRDKAVMLAEIQKLLQSKMPTSLGSKLSTLQRVSLLLNPKTVISRNALSNMLMNPIYATSDFIASGVDKAIGKKTGLRTIAAPNYKDQAKGWKKGAFESYDDFRRAINTRDIQANRYEIGNKLDSGPAFKGKNPLSKAVAFLDRTTGFLLDVGDRPFFEGYFLESLNGQMRANKTDTPTPDMIDIATQTALEKTWQDDNAVTRSASKIKNGLNFGRDFGIGSIVVPFVKTPSNIAKAIVDFSPAGFAKAITADAYNFTKAVKNGTATAQMQNKFAKNIGKGMAGVLLYAAGLALAANGITTGSDDEKDKDIRNYKRNILGINPYSIKIGDQTFTYDWAQPIDSVLSITADLNRNKINMDNAANIIANALATGGNTLFEQSMLSGLSELFGGYDGFISAIADAVLDMPSQFVPTLSKQIAELTDPYVRRTATGESTDRAVNKVLARIPGASKTLEPVVDVLGRDVKRYGGKNNLFNVFLNPANVNIANPTKETEEIWRLYEETGDAGVFPKTAPTSFTYDGTSYSLTAKEQTQFQRVMGQETAKGLQELFSEKVYENPKSSRLYRKSTAKNKKDKTDEQVRADLVKEVIDEAYETAKKDMLKRRGVALKDEK
;
A
#
# COMPACT_ATOMS: atom_id res chain seq x y z
N SER A 1 -17.89 -10.24 48.26
CA SER A 1 -17.18 -11.18 49.16
C SER A 1 -15.77 -10.64 49.44
N LEU A 2 -15.21 -10.91 50.63
CA LEU A 2 -13.81 -10.61 50.93
C LEU A 2 -12.92 -11.51 50.05
N LYS A 3 -11.93 -10.94 49.37
CA LYS A 3 -10.99 -11.66 48.50
C LYS A 3 -9.58 -11.50 49.06
N ARG A 4 -8.84 -12.61 49.10
CA ARG A 4 -7.47 -12.63 49.58
C ARG A 4 -6.54 -11.91 48.61
N SER A 5 -5.62 -11.12 49.14
CA SER A 5 -4.64 -10.34 48.38
C SER A 5 -3.69 -11.27 47.63
N LYS A 6 -3.46 -11.00 46.34
CA LYS A 6 -2.46 -11.75 45.55
C LYS A 6 -1.04 -11.62 46.12
N PHE A 7 -0.77 -10.56 46.89
CA PHE A 7 0.49 -10.35 47.58
C PHE A 7 0.71 -11.36 48.72
N TYR A 8 -0.37 -11.74 49.44
CA TYR A 8 -0.32 -12.82 50.42
C TYR A 8 0.05 -14.15 49.75
N ASP A 9 -0.61 -14.49 48.65
CA ASP A 9 -0.31 -15.73 47.92
C ASP A 9 1.11 -15.73 47.35
N SER A 10 1.62 -14.58 46.88
CA SER A 10 3.00 -14.44 46.41
C SER A 10 4.06 -14.58 47.50
N ILE A 11 3.81 -14.11 48.73
CA ILE A 11 4.72 -14.31 49.86
C ILE A 11 4.75 -15.78 50.29
N GLN A 12 3.58 -16.42 50.32
CA GLN A 12 3.47 -17.84 50.68
C GLN A 12 4.12 -18.76 49.65
N GLN A 13 4.08 -18.38 48.37
CA GLN A 13 4.62 -19.18 47.25
C GLN A 13 6.07 -18.83 46.87
N ALA A 14 6.69 -17.81 47.48
CA ALA A 14 8.06 -17.42 47.17
C ALA A 14 9.08 -18.28 47.93
N ASP A 15 9.92 -19.01 47.18
CA ASP A 15 11.00 -19.84 47.74
C ASP A 15 12.11 -19.00 48.41
N THR A 16 12.16 -17.70 48.13
CA THR A 16 13.17 -16.76 48.65
C THR A 16 12.77 -16.05 49.94
N VAL A 17 11.57 -16.31 50.48
CA VAL A 17 11.08 -15.68 51.71
C VAL A 17 11.19 -16.68 52.86
N ALA A 18 11.81 -16.23 53.97
CA ALA A 18 12.02 -17.04 55.17
C ALA A 18 10.71 -17.52 55.81
N ASP A 19 10.71 -18.73 56.37
CA ASP A 19 9.52 -19.38 56.90
C ASP A 19 8.93 -18.65 58.12
N GLU A 20 9.75 -17.92 58.91
CA GLU A 20 9.23 -17.07 59.98
C GLU A 20 8.40 -15.89 59.45
N VAL A 21 8.77 -15.34 58.29
CA VAL A 21 8.02 -14.24 57.64
C VAL A 21 6.73 -14.77 57.02
N LYS A 22 6.76 -15.97 56.43
CA LYS A 22 5.55 -16.64 55.93
C LYS A 22 4.57 -16.94 57.05
N SER A 23 5.06 -17.41 58.20
CA SER A 23 4.25 -17.71 59.38
C SER A 23 3.64 -16.43 59.97
N GLY A 24 4.42 -15.35 60.10
CA GLY A 24 3.90 -14.06 60.57
C GLY A 24 2.86 -13.43 59.63
N VAL A 25 2.99 -13.61 58.31
CA VAL A 25 1.99 -13.19 57.32
C VAL A 25 0.74 -14.08 57.39
N GLN A 26 0.88 -15.36 57.73
CA GLN A 26 -0.22 -16.31 57.91
C GLN A 26 -1.04 -16.00 59.17
N ASP A 27 -0.40 -15.60 60.26
CA ASP A 27 -1.07 -15.14 61.49
C ASP A 27 -1.85 -13.83 61.28
N ALA A 28 -1.41 -13.00 60.32
CA ALA A 28 -2.08 -11.75 59.92
C ALA A 28 -3.00 -11.91 58.69
N GLU A 29 -3.40 -13.14 58.31
CA GLU A 29 -4.13 -13.39 57.05
C GLU A 29 -5.39 -12.51 56.90
N ALA A 30 -6.08 -12.21 58.00
CA ALA A 30 -7.27 -11.35 58.04
C ALA A 30 -7.04 -9.95 57.45
N ASP A 31 -5.84 -9.38 57.62
CA ASP A 31 -5.46 -8.05 57.11
C ASP A 31 -5.18 -8.05 55.60
N TYR A 32 -5.06 -9.24 55.00
CA TYR A 32 -4.84 -9.43 53.56
C TYR A 32 -6.12 -9.76 52.80
N TYR A 33 -7.29 -9.70 53.44
CA TYR A 33 -8.58 -9.79 52.77
C TYR A 33 -9.15 -8.40 52.49
N TYR A 34 -9.42 -8.08 51.22
CA TYR A 34 -10.10 -6.85 50.83
C TYR A 34 -11.53 -7.15 50.34
N ARG A 35 -12.47 -6.26 50.61
CA ARG A 35 -13.84 -6.41 50.11
C ARG A 35 -13.83 -6.13 48.61
N GLN A 36 -14.01 -7.16 47.79
CA GLN A 36 -14.35 -6.96 46.39
C GLN A 36 -15.80 -6.44 46.39
N ILE A 37 -15.97 -5.12 46.35
CA ILE A 37 -17.30 -4.53 46.17
C ILE A 37 -17.79 -5.05 44.83
N GLY A 38 -18.84 -5.87 44.85
CA GLY A 38 -19.49 -6.29 43.62
C GLY A 38 -20.06 -5.04 42.98
N ASN A 39 -19.70 -4.74 41.74
CA ASN A 39 -20.14 -3.51 41.09
C ASN A 39 -21.67 -3.37 41.07
N ASP A 40 -22.42 -4.46 41.22
CA ASP A 40 -23.87 -4.47 41.43
C ASP A 40 -24.28 -3.83 42.76
N GLU A 41 -23.57 -4.13 43.87
CA GLU A 41 -23.79 -3.48 45.18
C GLU A 41 -23.42 -1.99 45.13
N THR A 42 -22.33 -1.62 44.47
CA THR A 42 -21.94 -0.20 44.28
C THR A 42 -22.99 0.56 43.47
N MET A 43 -23.48 -0.04 42.38
CA MET A 43 -24.50 0.57 41.53
C MET A 43 -25.84 0.67 42.25
N GLN A 44 -26.26 -0.36 43.00
CA GLN A 44 -27.48 -0.33 43.82
C GLN A 44 -27.41 0.74 44.92
N LYS A 45 -26.27 0.84 45.61
CA LYS A 45 -26.04 1.90 46.60
C LYS A 45 -26.07 3.29 45.96
N ALA A 46 -25.47 3.44 44.77
CA ALA A 46 -25.51 4.69 44.02
C ALA A 46 -26.94 5.06 43.58
N VAL A 47 -27.76 4.08 43.16
CA VAL A 47 -29.19 4.30 42.86
C VAL A 47 -29.93 4.82 44.10
N ALA A 48 -29.82 4.12 45.23
CA ALA A 48 -30.50 4.50 46.47
C ALA A 48 -30.10 5.91 46.98
N GLU A 49 -28.83 6.29 46.83
CA GLU A 49 -28.34 7.61 47.25
C GLU A 49 -28.73 8.74 46.29
N VAL A 50 -28.95 8.45 45.00
CA VAL A 50 -29.36 9.45 44.00
C VAL A 50 -30.89 9.63 43.97
N GLU A 51 -31.66 8.57 44.23
CA GLU A 51 -33.13 8.59 44.26
C GLU A 51 -33.73 9.51 45.34
N GLY A 52 -32.99 9.80 46.42
CA GLY A 52 -33.46 10.69 47.51
C GLY A 52 -33.55 12.17 47.14
N ASP A 53 -32.58 12.69 46.37
CA ASP A 53 -32.58 14.06 45.82
C ASP A 53 -31.56 14.15 44.66
N ARG A 54 -32.06 13.96 43.43
CA ARG A 54 -31.26 13.95 42.19
C ARG A 54 -30.47 15.24 42.01
N GLU A 55 -31.06 16.40 42.31
CA GLU A 55 -30.37 17.68 42.11
C GLU A 55 -29.25 17.92 43.12
N ALA A 56 -29.50 17.60 44.40
CA ALA A 56 -28.47 17.70 45.43
C ALA A 56 -27.33 16.72 45.16
N ALA A 57 -27.64 15.48 44.74
CA ALA A 57 -26.66 14.49 44.34
C ALA A 57 -25.83 14.97 43.12
N GLY A 58 -26.49 15.55 42.11
CA GLY A 58 -25.84 16.15 40.94
C GLY A 58 -24.88 17.28 41.31
N ARG A 59 -25.34 18.27 42.09
CA ARG A 59 -24.49 19.37 42.58
C ARG A 59 -23.29 18.87 43.37
N LYS A 60 -23.50 17.89 44.25
CA LYS A 60 -22.43 17.29 45.08
C LYS A 60 -21.40 16.56 44.21
N PHE A 61 -21.84 15.79 43.23
CA PHE A 61 -20.94 15.07 42.32
C PHE A 61 -20.11 16.05 41.46
N LEU A 62 -20.73 17.08 40.88
CA LEU A 62 -20.03 18.09 40.09
C LEU A 62 -18.99 18.86 40.92
N ALA A 63 -19.28 19.12 42.21
CA ALA A 63 -18.38 19.79 43.15
C ALA A 63 -17.25 18.92 43.71
N THR A 64 -17.34 17.58 43.60
CA THR A 64 -16.33 16.65 44.13
C THR A 64 -15.01 16.84 43.40
N LYS A 65 -13.87 16.93 44.11
CA LYS A 65 -12.56 17.07 43.45
C LYS A 65 -12.21 15.81 42.65
N ASN A 66 -11.67 15.98 41.45
CA ASN A 66 -11.45 14.90 40.50
C ASN A 66 -10.46 13.83 41.04
N ASP A 67 -9.37 14.27 41.67
CA ASP A 67 -8.31 13.48 42.30
C ASP A 67 -8.74 12.75 43.58
N VAL A 68 -9.88 13.15 44.15
CA VAL A 68 -10.43 12.56 45.40
C VAL A 68 -11.61 11.63 45.11
N ALA A 69 -12.27 11.74 43.96
CA ALA A 69 -13.46 10.94 43.61
C ALA A 69 -13.23 9.41 43.79
N THR A 70 -14.21 8.74 44.42
CA THR A 70 -14.17 7.31 44.73
C THR A 70 -14.91 6.48 43.67
N THR A 71 -14.79 5.15 43.73
CA THR A 71 -15.59 4.21 42.92
C THR A 71 -17.10 4.44 43.12
N ASP A 72 -17.53 4.73 44.36
CA ASP A 72 -18.92 5.05 44.69
C ASP A 72 -19.37 6.36 44.02
N ASP A 73 -18.51 7.38 43.98
CA ASP A 73 -18.82 8.66 43.30
C ASP A 73 -18.93 8.48 41.78
N ILE A 74 -18.07 7.64 41.19
CA ILE A 74 -18.13 7.30 39.77
C ILE A 74 -19.43 6.57 39.44
N ALA A 75 -19.85 5.61 40.29
CA ALA A 75 -21.14 4.93 40.14
C ALA A 75 -22.31 5.93 40.20
N LYS A 76 -22.32 6.84 41.17
CA LYS A 76 -23.32 7.91 41.27
C LYS A 76 -23.35 8.79 40.03
N GLY A 77 -22.19 9.14 39.49
CA GLY A 77 -22.11 9.89 38.24
C GLY A 77 -22.80 9.17 37.09
N PHE A 78 -22.65 7.85 36.95
CA PHE A 78 -23.36 7.10 35.90
C PHE A 78 -24.87 6.99 36.15
N VAL A 79 -25.29 6.82 37.41
CA VAL A 79 -26.71 6.83 37.79
C VAL A 79 -27.34 8.19 37.49
N LEU A 80 -26.67 9.28 37.87
CA LEU A 80 -27.10 10.65 37.55
C LEU A 80 -27.20 10.86 36.05
N LEU A 81 -26.19 10.41 35.30
CA LEU A 81 -26.17 10.52 33.84
C LEU A 81 -27.41 9.86 33.21
N ARG A 82 -27.73 8.64 33.64
CA ARG A 82 -28.93 7.91 33.23
C ARG A 82 -30.21 8.66 33.61
N GLN A 83 -30.35 9.08 34.86
CA GLN A 83 -31.57 9.76 35.32
C GLN A 83 -31.80 11.10 34.62
N TYR A 84 -30.73 11.82 34.24
CA TYR A 84 -30.84 13.04 33.45
C TYR A 84 -31.23 12.74 31.99
N GLN A 85 -30.68 11.67 31.39
CA GLN A 85 -31.10 11.20 30.06
C GLN A 85 -32.58 10.78 30.05
N ASP A 86 -33.01 9.97 31.01
CA ASP A 86 -34.40 9.49 31.16
C ASP A 86 -35.39 10.66 31.36
N ALA A 87 -34.94 11.72 32.04
CA ALA A 87 -35.75 12.93 32.25
C ALA A 87 -35.66 13.96 31.12
N GLY A 88 -34.86 13.71 30.09
CA GLY A 88 -34.64 14.64 28.98
C GLY A 88 -33.81 15.89 29.34
N ASP A 89 -33.17 15.91 30.51
CA ASP A 89 -32.28 16.98 30.97
C ASP A 89 -30.86 16.77 30.41
N TYR A 90 -30.71 17.03 29.11
CA TYR A 90 -29.45 16.79 28.42
C TYR A 90 -28.35 17.79 28.76
N ASP A 91 -28.70 18.96 29.31
CA ASP A 91 -27.73 19.92 29.84
C ASP A 91 -27.00 19.31 31.05
N ALA A 92 -27.75 18.82 32.05
CA ALA A 92 -27.18 18.16 33.22
C ALA A 92 -26.45 16.86 32.84
N ALA A 93 -26.98 16.09 31.87
CA ALA A 93 -26.32 14.88 31.37
C ALA A 93 -24.94 15.19 30.77
N VAL A 94 -24.81 16.24 29.96
CA VAL A 94 -23.52 16.67 29.39
C VAL A 94 -22.54 17.05 30.49
N ASP A 95 -22.97 17.79 31.50
CA ASP A 95 -22.10 18.23 32.60
C ASP A 95 -21.60 17.04 33.43
N VAL A 96 -22.47 16.08 33.74
CA VAL A 96 -22.09 14.84 34.42
C VAL A 96 -21.14 14.00 33.57
N ALA A 97 -21.38 13.87 32.26
CA ALA A 97 -20.50 13.15 31.35
C ALA A 97 -19.10 13.79 31.24
N LYS A 98 -19.03 15.12 31.17
CA LYS A 98 -17.77 15.89 31.21
C LYS A 98 -17.04 15.69 32.55
N LYS A 99 -17.77 15.68 33.66
CA LYS A 99 -17.20 15.43 34.98
C LYS A 99 -16.62 14.02 35.08
N LEU A 100 -17.37 13.01 34.65
CA LEU A 100 -16.91 11.62 34.59
C LEU A 100 -15.67 11.44 33.70
N ALA A 101 -15.59 12.16 32.58
CA ALA A 101 -14.43 12.17 31.68
C ALA A 101 -13.16 12.71 32.37
N LYS A 102 -13.29 13.81 33.11
CA LYS A 102 -12.17 14.42 33.87
C LYS A 102 -11.71 13.50 35.01
N VAL A 103 -12.66 13.01 35.82
CA VAL A 103 -12.38 12.05 36.90
C VAL A 103 -11.65 10.81 36.36
N GLY A 104 -12.14 10.23 35.25
CA GLY A 104 -11.54 9.03 34.65
C GLY A 104 -10.14 9.25 34.06
N SER A 105 -9.80 10.48 33.68
CA SER A 105 -8.45 10.83 33.20
C SER A 105 -7.44 10.92 34.35
N GLU A 106 -7.85 11.42 35.51
CA GLU A 106 -6.98 11.62 36.68
C GLU A 106 -6.85 10.35 37.55
N LYS A 107 -7.94 9.62 37.80
CA LYS A 107 -7.95 8.37 38.60
C LYS A 107 -7.49 7.14 37.81
N GLY A 108 -7.30 7.29 36.50
CA GLY A 108 -6.91 6.23 35.60
C GLY A 108 -8.08 5.37 35.13
N ARG A 109 -7.93 4.78 33.93
CA ARG A 109 -8.91 3.91 33.27
C ARG A 109 -9.16 2.56 33.98
N GLN A 110 -8.54 2.32 35.13
CA GLN A 110 -8.54 1.02 35.83
C GLN A 110 -9.76 0.80 36.75
N VAL A 111 -10.65 1.79 36.88
CA VAL A 111 -11.90 1.63 37.63
C VAL A 111 -12.82 0.65 36.91
N GLN A 112 -13.20 -0.43 37.59
CA GLN A 112 -13.97 -1.53 37.01
C GLN A 112 -15.35 -1.08 36.49
N ILE A 113 -15.96 -0.03 37.07
CA ILE A 113 -17.23 0.55 36.56
C ILE A 113 -17.09 1.02 35.10
N TYR A 114 -15.92 1.55 34.72
CA TYR A 114 -15.68 2.01 33.35
C TYR A 114 -15.60 0.88 32.33
N SER A 115 -15.23 -0.34 32.75
CA SER A 115 -15.26 -1.52 31.87
C SER A 115 -16.65 -2.15 31.81
N ILE A 116 -17.46 -2.03 32.87
CA ILE A 116 -18.80 -2.62 32.96
C ILE A 116 -19.83 -1.89 32.09
N LEU A 117 -19.91 -0.56 32.21
CA LEU A 117 -20.89 0.20 31.42
C LEU A 117 -20.49 0.31 29.95
N GLY A 118 -19.24 -0.04 29.61
CA GLY A 118 -18.75 -0.25 28.25
C GLY A 118 -19.05 0.89 27.27
N ARG A 119 -18.90 0.64 25.97
CA ARG A 119 -19.36 1.53 24.89
C ARG A 119 -20.72 1.11 24.33
N LEU A 120 -21.37 0.15 24.98
CA LEU A 120 -22.62 -0.47 24.52
C LEU A 120 -23.84 0.07 25.26
N THR A 121 -23.66 0.97 26.22
CA THR A 121 -24.73 1.69 26.92
C THR A 121 -24.80 3.16 26.48
N PRO A 122 -25.98 3.80 26.51
CA PRO A 122 -26.13 5.23 26.26
C PRO A 122 -25.22 6.10 27.14
N GLU A 123 -25.21 5.83 28.44
CA GLU A 123 -24.42 6.52 29.45
C GLU A 123 -22.91 6.33 29.19
N GLY A 124 -22.51 5.09 28.90
CA GLY A 124 -21.14 4.71 28.61
C GLY A 124 -20.60 5.35 27.33
N MET A 125 -21.40 5.39 26.27
CA MET A 125 -21.04 6.04 25.00
C MET A 125 -20.99 7.56 25.15
N LEU A 126 -21.93 8.17 25.88
CA LEU A 126 -21.93 9.61 26.12
C LEU A 126 -20.71 10.05 26.93
N ARG A 127 -20.36 9.30 27.98
CA ARG A 127 -19.11 9.51 28.73
C ARG A 127 -17.89 9.29 27.85
N TYR A 128 -17.89 8.26 26.99
CA TYR A 128 -16.78 7.99 26.07
C TYR A 128 -16.57 9.17 25.10
N ALA A 129 -17.65 9.67 24.49
CA ALA A 129 -17.62 10.85 23.65
C ALA A 129 -17.04 12.07 24.38
N ALA A 130 -17.51 12.36 25.60
CA ALA A 130 -16.99 13.44 26.42
C ALA A 130 -15.49 13.25 26.75
N SER A 131 -15.08 12.02 27.08
CA SER A 131 -13.70 11.66 27.39
C SER A 131 -12.77 11.88 26.20
N GLU A 132 -13.23 11.54 25.00
CA GLU A 132 -12.44 11.66 23.79
C GLU A 132 -12.23 13.13 23.40
N LEU A 133 -13.26 13.96 23.55
CA LEU A 133 -13.15 15.41 23.33
C LEU A 133 -12.25 16.08 24.39
N GLU A 134 -12.36 15.67 25.66
CA GLU A 134 -11.49 16.18 26.73
C GLU A 134 -10.03 15.78 26.52
N ARG A 135 -9.76 14.54 26.07
CA ARG A 135 -8.42 14.08 25.67
C ARG A 135 -7.81 14.99 24.62
N VAL A 136 -8.60 15.37 23.61
CA VAL A 136 -8.17 16.30 22.55
C VAL A 136 -7.89 17.69 23.11
N LYS A 137 -8.77 18.23 23.97
CA LYS A 137 -8.55 19.52 24.63
C LYS A 137 -7.22 19.53 25.41
N ASN A 138 -6.99 18.51 26.24
CA ASN A 138 -5.76 18.37 27.01
C ASN A 138 -4.52 18.27 26.11
N THR A 139 -4.60 17.47 25.05
CA THR A 139 -3.50 17.30 24.08
C THR A 139 -3.16 18.61 23.38
N LEU A 140 -4.17 19.37 22.93
CA LEU A 140 -3.96 20.68 22.33
C LEU A 140 -3.38 21.69 23.32
N GLY A 141 -3.80 21.64 24.59
CA GLY A 141 -3.33 22.52 25.67
C GLY A 141 -1.82 22.43 25.95
N ASN A 142 -1.18 21.35 25.54
CA ASN A 142 0.26 21.11 25.72
C ASN A 142 1.16 21.93 24.78
N SER A 143 0.59 22.64 23.81
CA SER A 143 1.34 23.47 22.85
C SER A 143 0.81 24.90 22.78
N ASP A 144 1.68 25.88 22.52
CA ASP A 144 1.26 27.28 22.37
C ASP A 144 0.23 27.46 21.25
N GLN A 145 0.45 26.79 20.11
CA GLN A 145 -0.47 26.82 18.98
C GLN A 145 -1.82 26.19 19.32
N GLY A 146 -1.82 25.07 20.04
CA GLY A 146 -3.05 24.41 20.46
C GLY A 146 -3.81 25.22 21.52
N ARG A 147 -3.13 25.89 22.46
CA ARG A 147 -3.75 26.86 23.37
C ARG A 147 -4.43 28.01 22.63
N LEU A 148 -3.77 28.58 21.62
CA LEU A 148 -4.36 29.63 20.78
C LEU A 148 -5.57 29.13 19.97
N TRP A 149 -5.52 27.89 19.48
CA TRP A 149 -6.64 27.28 18.78
C TRP A 149 -7.84 27.06 19.71
N LEU A 150 -7.60 26.53 20.92
CA LEU A 150 -8.63 26.31 21.94
C LEU A 150 -9.33 27.62 22.32
N LYS A 151 -8.58 28.72 22.52
CA LYS A 151 -9.19 30.05 22.80
C LYS A 151 -10.25 30.47 21.79
N LYS A 152 -10.17 30.01 20.54
CA LYS A 152 -11.12 30.34 19.47
C LYS A 152 -12.17 29.27 19.20
N HIS A 153 -11.92 28.01 19.59
CA HIS A 153 -12.71 26.85 19.15
C HIS A 153 -13.07 25.87 20.27
N GLU A 154 -12.86 26.20 21.54
CA GLU A 154 -13.13 25.31 22.67
C GLU A 154 -14.57 24.74 22.65
N LYS A 155 -15.56 25.58 22.35
CA LYS A 155 -16.98 25.18 22.23
C LYS A 155 -17.22 24.11 21.15
N GLN A 156 -16.38 24.03 20.13
CA GLN A 156 -16.48 23.00 19.10
C GLN A 156 -16.21 21.60 19.68
N LEU A 157 -15.37 21.52 20.72
CA LEU A 157 -15.01 20.31 21.44
C LEU A 157 -15.91 20.04 22.64
N ASP A 158 -17.01 20.76 22.79
CA ASP A 158 -18.07 20.42 23.75
C ASP A 158 -19.17 19.64 23.05
N LEU A 159 -19.75 18.67 23.77
CA LEU A 159 -21.04 18.08 23.40
C LEU A 159 -22.14 19.10 23.72
N THR A 160 -23.06 19.30 22.79
CA THR A 160 -24.31 20.03 23.05
C THR A 160 -25.39 19.08 23.59
N PRO A 161 -26.43 19.62 24.24
CA PRO A 161 -27.57 18.81 24.70
C PRO A 161 -28.22 18.01 23.56
N GLU A 162 -28.35 18.60 22.37
CA GLU A 162 -28.90 17.91 21.19
C GLU A 162 -28.02 16.75 20.73
N GLU A 163 -26.69 16.92 20.79
CA GLU A 163 -25.75 15.86 20.43
C GLU A 163 -25.73 14.75 21.47
N ALA A 164 -25.84 15.10 22.75
CA ALA A 164 -26.01 14.13 23.83
C ALA A 164 -27.30 13.33 23.65
N LYS A 165 -28.42 13.99 23.31
CA LYS A 165 -29.67 13.34 22.94
C LYS A 165 -29.50 12.41 21.74
N GLN A 166 -28.86 12.88 20.66
CA GLN A 166 -28.62 12.04 19.49
C GLN A 166 -27.79 10.79 19.81
N ILE A 167 -26.75 10.91 20.64
CA ILE A 167 -25.94 9.76 21.08
C ILE A 167 -26.81 8.81 21.91
N THR A 168 -27.61 9.33 22.83
CA THR A 168 -28.49 8.59 23.73
C THR A 168 -29.54 7.80 22.95
N ASP A 169 -30.36 8.48 22.16
CA ASP A 169 -31.43 7.89 21.33
C ASP A 169 -30.90 6.79 20.40
N ARG A 170 -29.68 6.97 19.86
CA ARG A 170 -29.04 5.98 18.99
C ARG A 170 -28.55 4.77 19.77
N MET A 171 -27.99 4.97 20.95
CA MET A 171 -27.47 3.89 21.77
C MET A 171 -28.57 3.04 22.40
N GLU A 172 -29.70 3.64 22.79
CA GLU A 172 -30.89 2.90 23.25
C GLU A 172 -31.38 1.94 22.17
N ARG A 173 -31.42 2.41 20.91
CA ARG A 173 -31.74 1.56 19.76
C ARG A 173 -30.70 0.46 19.54
N VAL A 174 -29.42 0.79 19.63
CA VAL A 174 -28.29 -0.17 19.46
C VAL A 174 -28.33 -1.30 20.49
N GLN A 175 -28.81 -1.04 21.72
CA GLN A 175 -28.89 -2.05 22.79
C GLN A 175 -29.87 -3.17 22.48
N VAL A 176 -31.00 -2.85 21.86
CA VAL A 176 -32.06 -3.83 21.55
C VAL A 176 -31.93 -4.43 20.15
N MET A 177 -30.93 -4.00 19.38
CA MET A 177 -30.70 -4.48 18.02
C MET A 177 -29.86 -5.77 17.98
N PRO A 178 -30.21 -6.72 17.10
CA PRO A 178 -29.34 -7.83 16.77
C PRO A 178 -27.97 -7.35 16.27
N ASP A 179 -26.94 -8.15 16.51
CA ASP A 179 -25.62 -7.88 15.94
C ASP A 179 -25.67 -7.96 14.41
N GLY A 180 -25.19 -6.91 13.74
CA GLY A 180 -25.29 -6.81 12.29
C GLY A 180 -24.97 -5.43 11.73
N ARG A 181 -25.29 -5.26 10.45
CA ARG A 181 -25.01 -4.05 9.66
C ARG A 181 -25.66 -2.80 10.26
N ASP A 182 -26.93 -2.87 10.63
CA ASP A 182 -27.68 -1.71 11.13
C ASP A 182 -27.07 -1.15 12.42
N LYS A 183 -26.67 -2.05 13.33
CA LYS A 183 -25.92 -1.70 14.54
C LYS A 183 -24.61 -0.99 14.20
N ALA A 184 -23.84 -1.51 13.25
CA ALA A 184 -22.60 -0.89 12.79
C ALA A 184 -22.82 0.50 12.15
N VAL A 185 -23.91 0.68 11.40
CA VAL A 185 -24.29 1.97 10.80
C VAL A 185 -24.58 3.01 11.88
N MET A 186 -25.36 2.66 12.91
CA MET A 186 -25.67 3.58 14.00
C MET A 186 -24.42 4.00 14.79
N LEU A 187 -23.53 3.04 15.08
CA LEU A 187 -22.24 3.34 15.70
C LEU A 187 -21.37 4.24 14.82
N ALA A 188 -21.40 4.05 13.49
CA ALA A 188 -20.66 4.91 12.55
C ALA A 188 -21.23 6.31 12.45
N GLU A 189 -22.55 6.46 12.61
CA GLU A 189 -23.21 7.77 12.65
C GLU A 189 -22.84 8.54 13.93
N ILE A 190 -22.71 7.86 15.08
CA ILE A 190 -22.14 8.44 16.31
C ILE A 190 -20.67 8.82 16.08
N GLN A 191 -19.87 7.92 15.52
CA GLN A 191 -18.46 8.19 15.22
C GLN A 191 -18.30 9.40 14.29
N LYS A 192 -19.13 9.52 13.25
CA LYS A 192 -19.14 10.66 12.32
C LYS A 192 -19.44 11.98 13.05
N LEU A 193 -20.42 11.97 13.96
CA LEU A 193 -20.75 13.14 14.79
C LEU A 193 -19.52 13.58 15.59
N LEU A 194 -18.88 12.66 16.29
CA LEU A 194 -17.68 12.94 17.08
C LEU A 194 -16.50 13.39 16.21
N GLN A 195 -16.26 12.72 15.08
CA GLN A 195 -15.23 13.08 14.11
C GLN A 195 -15.40 14.49 13.57
N SER A 196 -16.64 14.97 13.41
CA SER A 196 -16.90 16.33 12.92
C SER A 196 -16.33 17.40 13.86
N LYS A 197 -16.29 17.13 15.17
CA LYS A 197 -15.78 18.04 16.20
C LYS A 197 -14.27 18.09 16.29
N MET A 198 -13.58 17.00 15.94
CA MET A 198 -12.12 16.90 16.06
C MET A 198 -11.40 18.04 15.30
N PRO A 199 -10.33 18.62 15.86
CA PRO A 199 -9.53 19.62 15.16
C PRO A 199 -8.88 19.01 13.91
N THR A 200 -8.59 19.85 12.92
CA THR A 200 -7.81 19.43 11.73
C THR A 200 -6.51 20.22 11.70
N SER A 201 -5.37 19.53 11.64
CA SER A 201 -4.05 20.16 11.52
C SER A 201 -3.74 20.51 10.06
N LEU A 202 -2.77 21.42 9.82
CA LEU A 202 -2.25 21.64 8.46
C LEU A 202 -1.66 20.33 7.88
N GLY A 203 -1.00 19.52 8.71
CA GLY A 203 -0.45 18.23 8.31
C GLY A 203 -1.53 17.26 7.83
N SER A 204 -2.66 17.15 8.54
CA SER A 204 -3.79 16.31 8.13
C SER A 204 -4.38 16.74 6.77
N LYS A 205 -4.42 18.06 6.50
CA LYS A 205 -4.87 18.61 5.22
C LYS A 205 -3.89 18.30 4.09
N LEU A 206 -2.59 18.49 4.32
CA LEU A 206 -1.54 18.15 3.35
C LEU A 206 -1.51 16.65 3.05
N SER A 207 -1.56 15.81 4.07
CA SER A 207 -1.64 14.35 3.92
C SER A 207 -2.89 13.92 3.15
N THR A 208 -4.04 14.56 3.41
CA THR A 208 -5.28 14.30 2.67
C THR A 208 -5.17 14.71 1.20
N LEU A 209 -4.63 15.90 0.90
CA LEU A 209 -4.39 16.34 -0.47
C LEU A 209 -3.44 15.41 -1.22
N GLN A 210 -2.32 15.04 -0.60
CA GLN A 210 -1.36 14.08 -1.14
C GLN A 210 -2.04 12.72 -1.41
N ARG A 211 -2.80 12.18 -0.44
CA ARG A 211 -3.53 10.92 -0.58
C ARG A 211 -4.51 10.96 -1.75
N VAL A 212 -5.35 12.00 -1.82
CA VAL A 212 -6.30 12.20 -2.92
C VAL A 212 -5.56 12.29 -4.25
N SER A 213 -4.49 13.08 -4.32
CA SER A 213 -3.74 13.26 -5.55
C SER A 213 -3.06 11.96 -6.03
N LEU A 214 -2.54 11.16 -5.12
CA LEU A 214 -1.88 9.88 -5.46
C LEU A 214 -2.88 8.76 -5.77
N LEU A 215 -4.02 8.68 -5.06
CA LEU A 215 -4.93 7.53 -5.10
C LEU A 215 -6.23 7.75 -5.88
N LEU A 216 -6.62 8.99 -6.17
CA LEU A 216 -7.79 9.25 -7.01
C LEU A 216 -7.47 8.91 -8.47
N ASN A 217 -7.54 7.62 -8.76
CA ASN A 217 -7.24 7.03 -10.05
C ASN A 217 -8.08 5.75 -10.23
N PRO A 218 -9.09 5.75 -11.12
CA PRO A 218 -9.88 4.55 -11.43
C PRO A 218 -9.04 3.34 -11.82
N LYS A 219 -7.96 3.53 -12.61
CA LYS A 219 -7.06 2.45 -13.05
C LYS A 219 -6.40 1.77 -11.86
N THR A 220 -5.91 2.53 -10.90
CA THR A 220 -5.25 1.97 -9.71
C THR A 220 -6.24 1.15 -8.88
N VAL A 221 -7.44 1.68 -8.69
CA VAL A 221 -8.32 1.15 -7.65
C VAL A 221 -9.32 0.11 -8.18
N ILE A 222 -9.94 0.39 -9.32
CA ILE A 222 -10.90 -0.53 -9.97
C ILE A 222 -10.14 -1.66 -10.66
N SER A 223 -9.01 -1.33 -11.30
CA SER A 223 -8.30 -2.31 -12.10
C SER A 223 -7.16 -2.93 -11.31
N ARG A 224 -6.15 -2.17 -10.88
CA ARG A 224 -4.96 -2.77 -10.24
C ARG A 224 -5.29 -3.44 -8.91
N ASN A 225 -5.95 -2.78 -7.96
CA ASN A 225 -6.25 -3.40 -6.65
C ASN A 225 -7.21 -4.60 -6.78
N ALA A 226 -8.35 -4.42 -7.43
CA ALA A 226 -9.34 -5.49 -7.57
C ALA A 226 -8.82 -6.66 -8.42
N LEU A 227 -8.13 -6.40 -9.54
CA LEU A 227 -7.54 -7.47 -10.34
C LEU A 227 -6.40 -8.16 -9.61
N SER A 228 -5.56 -7.46 -8.85
CA SER A 228 -4.50 -8.11 -8.08
C SER A 228 -5.07 -9.01 -6.97
N ASN A 229 -6.12 -8.58 -6.27
CA ASN A 229 -6.84 -9.45 -5.33
C ASN A 229 -7.46 -10.68 -6.03
N MET A 230 -7.98 -10.50 -7.25
CA MET A 230 -8.55 -11.58 -8.05
C MET A 230 -7.49 -12.55 -8.57
N LEU A 231 -6.35 -12.05 -9.06
CA LEU A 231 -5.21 -12.84 -9.56
C LEU A 231 -4.58 -13.68 -8.47
N MET A 232 -4.63 -13.23 -7.22
CA MET A 232 -4.16 -14.01 -6.07
C MET A 232 -5.13 -15.12 -5.65
N ASN A 233 -6.41 -15.06 -6.04
CA ASN A 233 -7.41 -16.02 -5.58
C ASN A 233 -7.07 -17.49 -5.92
N PRO A 234 -6.58 -17.85 -7.14
CA PRO A 234 -6.11 -19.21 -7.42
C PRO A 234 -4.90 -19.64 -6.57
N ILE A 235 -3.99 -18.72 -6.28
CA ILE A 235 -2.81 -18.98 -5.44
C ILE A 235 -3.25 -19.23 -3.99
N TYR A 236 -4.17 -18.41 -3.47
CA TYR A 236 -4.78 -18.62 -2.16
C TYR A 236 -5.57 -19.91 -2.09
N ALA A 237 -6.34 -20.26 -3.12
CA ALA A 237 -7.08 -21.51 -3.15
C ALA A 237 -6.15 -22.73 -3.08
N THR A 238 -5.03 -22.69 -3.82
CA THR A 238 -3.98 -23.72 -3.77
C THR A 238 -3.35 -23.80 -2.38
N SER A 239 -2.98 -22.66 -1.81
CA SER A 239 -2.44 -22.55 -0.44
C SER A 239 -3.40 -23.14 0.59
N ASP A 240 -4.68 -22.75 0.56
CA ASP A 240 -5.69 -23.17 1.53
C ASP A 240 -6.06 -24.64 1.38
N PHE A 241 -6.03 -25.18 0.16
CA PHE A 241 -6.19 -26.62 -0.05
C PHE A 241 -5.09 -27.43 0.64
N ILE A 242 -3.82 -27.04 0.46
CA ILE A 242 -2.67 -27.66 1.12
C ILE A 242 -2.76 -27.47 2.64
N ALA A 243 -3.00 -26.24 3.08
CA ALA A 243 -3.10 -25.88 4.49
C ALA A 243 -4.24 -26.62 5.20
N SER A 244 -5.40 -26.81 4.55
CA SER A 244 -6.52 -27.60 5.06
C SER A 244 -6.13 -29.06 5.30
N GLY A 245 -5.29 -29.64 4.43
CA GLY A 245 -4.73 -30.98 4.63
C GLY A 245 -3.85 -31.07 5.87
N VAL A 246 -2.94 -30.10 6.04
CA VAL A 246 -2.07 -29.99 7.23
C VAL A 246 -2.88 -29.77 8.50
N ASP A 247 -3.82 -28.82 8.47
CA ASP A 247 -4.74 -28.50 9.57
C ASP A 247 -5.59 -29.73 9.96
N LYS A 248 -6.04 -30.53 8.99
CA LYS A 248 -6.75 -31.79 9.24
C LYS A 248 -5.86 -32.82 9.95
N ALA A 249 -4.59 -32.92 9.57
CA ALA A 249 -3.66 -33.86 10.19
C ALA A 249 -3.37 -33.48 11.65
N ILE A 250 -3.15 -32.19 11.91
CA ILE A 250 -2.92 -31.64 13.25
C ILE A 250 -4.19 -31.68 14.10
N GLY A 251 -5.34 -31.35 13.51
CA GLY A 251 -6.65 -31.35 14.16
C GLY A 251 -7.03 -32.68 14.79
N LYS A 252 -6.46 -33.81 14.33
CA LYS A 252 -6.61 -35.12 14.97
C LYS A 252 -6.05 -35.15 16.41
N LYS A 253 -5.07 -34.30 16.72
CA LYS A 253 -4.45 -34.20 18.05
C LYS A 253 -5.00 -33.03 18.87
N THR A 254 -5.30 -31.91 18.24
CA THR A 254 -5.77 -30.68 18.93
C THR A 254 -7.28 -30.63 19.10
N GLY A 255 -8.04 -31.43 18.35
CA GLY A 255 -9.51 -31.46 18.39
C GLY A 255 -10.18 -30.31 17.65
N LEU A 256 -9.41 -29.40 17.04
CA LEU A 256 -9.92 -28.21 16.36
C LEU A 256 -9.52 -28.18 14.89
N ARG A 257 -10.38 -27.62 14.05
CA ARG A 257 -10.11 -27.35 12.62
C ARG A 257 -10.15 -25.85 12.37
N THR A 258 -9.09 -25.29 11.82
CA THR A 258 -8.97 -23.84 11.67
C THR A 258 -8.93 -23.40 10.20
N ILE A 259 -8.81 -24.36 9.28
CA ILE A 259 -8.76 -24.13 7.84
C ILE A 259 -9.61 -25.20 7.14
N ALA A 260 -10.41 -24.76 6.19
CA ALA A 260 -11.19 -25.63 5.31
C ALA A 260 -10.79 -25.40 3.84
N ALA A 261 -11.24 -26.31 2.97
CA ALA A 261 -11.06 -26.12 1.53
C ALA A 261 -11.82 -24.89 1.02
N PRO A 262 -11.33 -24.22 -0.04
CA PRO A 262 -11.96 -23.01 -0.59
C PRO A 262 -13.43 -23.19 -0.97
N ASN A 263 -14.23 -22.13 -0.81
CA ASN A 263 -15.64 -22.12 -1.17
C ASN A 263 -16.04 -20.81 -1.87
N TYR A 264 -16.11 -20.86 -3.20
CA TYR A 264 -16.45 -19.71 -4.03
C TYR A 264 -17.89 -19.20 -3.85
N LYS A 265 -18.83 -20.04 -3.36
CA LYS A 265 -20.20 -19.57 -3.05
C LYS A 265 -20.19 -18.62 -1.85
N ASP A 266 -19.39 -18.93 -0.83
CA ASP A 266 -19.21 -18.05 0.33
C ASP A 266 -18.50 -16.75 -0.09
N GLN A 267 -17.42 -16.86 -0.89
CA GLN A 267 -16.74 -15.69 -1.43
C GLN A 267 -17.69 -14.79 -2.21
N ALA A 268 -18.51 -15.35 -3.12
CA ALA A 268 -19.46 -14.57 -3.92
C ALA A 268 -20.52 -13.85 -3.07
N LYS A 269 -21.00 -14.48 -1.98
CA LYS A 269 -21.89 -13.80 -1.02
C LYS A 269 -21.18 -12.63 -0.33
N GLY A 270 -19.93 -12.83 0.09
CA GLY A 270 -19.11 -11.78 0.69
C GLY A 270 -18.80 -10.64 -0.27
N TRP A 271 -18.50 -10.94 -1.53
CA TRP A 271 -18.28 -9.92 -2.56
C TRP A 271 -19.52 -9.03 -2.74
N LYS A 272 -20.71 -9.63 -2.85
CA LYS A 272 -21.97 -8.88 -2.95
C LYS A 272 -22.21 -8.01 -1.71
N LYS A 273 -21.99 -8.58 -0.51
CA LYS A 273 -22.10 -7.85 0.76
C LYS A 273 -21.15 -6.67 0.80
N GLY A 274 -19.85 -6.88 0.56
CA GLY A 274 -18.85 -5.83 0.60
C GLY A 274 -19.08 -4.72 -0.42
N ALA A 275 -19.53 -5.06 -1.65
CA ALA A 275 -19.86 -4.07 -2.66
C ALA A 275 -21.06 -3.21 -2.24
N PHE A 276 -22.12 -3.83 -1.72
CA PHE A 276 -23.28 -3.13 -1.19
C PHE A 276 -22.91 -2.21 -0.03
N GLU A 277 -22.15 -2.72 0.94
CA GLU A 277 -21.76 -1.95 2.12
C GLU A 277 -20.82 -0.79 1.77
N SER A 278 -19.88 -0.95 0.83
CA SER A 278 -19.05 0.16 0.33
C SER A 278 -19.90 1.27 -0.28
N TYR A 279 -20.90 0.92 -1.09
CA TYR A 279 -21.82 1.89 -1.69
C TYR A 279 -22.70 2.60 -0.65
N ASP A 280 -23.30 1.84 0.28
CA ASP A 280 -24.18 2.42 1.30
C ASP A 280 -23.40 3.30 2.29
N ASP A 281 -22.18 2.91 2.68
CA ASP A 281 -21.29 3.73 3.51
C ASP A 281 -20.92 5.06 2.82
N PHE A 282 -20.58 5.01 1.53
CA PHE A 282 -20.31 6.21 0.73
C PHE A 282 -21.52 7.15 0.66
N ARG A 283 -22.71 6.60 0.40
CA ARG A 283 -23.98 7.34 0.32
C ARG A 283 -24.31 8.02 1.65
N ARG A 284 -24.11 7.32 2.78
CA ARG A 284 -24.36 7.83 4.14
C ARG A 284 -23.21 8.71 4.67
N ALA A 285 -22.07 8.73 3.98
CA ALA A 285 -20.83 9.37 4.41
C ALA A 285 -20.41 8.91 5.82
N ILE A 286 -20.37 7.59 6.01
CA ILE A 286 -19.92 6.89 7.22
C ILE A 286 -18.87 5.84 6.83
N ASN A 287 -18.20 5.23 7.81
CA ASN A 287 -17.33 4.08 7.59
C ASN A 287 -17.61 3.01 8.63
N THR A 288 -18.15 1.87 8.19
CA THR A 288 -18.47 0.74 9.09
C THR A 288 -17.42 -0.35 9.10
N ARG A 289 -16.47 -0.34 8.15
CA ARG A 289 -15.38 -1.32 8.09
C ARG A 289 -14.52 -1.26 9.35
N ASP A 290 -14.23 -0.04 9.80
CA ASP A 290 -13.43 0.21 11.00
C ASP A 290 -14.12 -0.22 12.31
N ILE A 291 -15.45 -0.29 12.30
CA ILE A 291 -16.27 -0.72 13.44
C ILE A 291 -16.38 -2.24 13.48
N GLN A 292 -16.52 -2.89 12.31
CA GLN A 292 -16.62 -4.35 12.21
C GLN A 292 -15.27 -5.07 12.36
N ALA A 293 -14.15 -4.41 12.04
CA ALA A 293 -12.80 -4.93 12.29
C ALA A 293 -12.38 -4.79 13.77
N ASN A 294 -12.90 -3.78 14.47
CA ASN A 294 -12.61 -3.50 15.88
C ASN A 294 -13.89 -3.59 16.73
N ARG A 295 -14.67 -4.68 16.60
CA ARG A 295 -15.95 -4.86 17.33
C ARG A 295 -15.82 -4.69 18.85
N TYR A 296 -14.60 -4.87 19.37
CA TYR A 296 -14.25 -4.73 20.78
C TYR A 296 -13.46 -3.45 21.11
N GLU A 297 -13.04 -2.66 20.12
CA GLU A 297 -12.11 -1.52 20.29
C GLU A 297 -12.36 -0.35 19.30
N ILE A 298 -13.56 0.25 19.31
CA ILE A 298 -13.94 1.42 18.48
C ILE A 298 -13.07 2.72 18.74
N GLY A 299 -11.91 2.63 19.39
CA GLY A 299 -11.17 3.79 19.93
C GLY A 299 -10.03 4.36 19.08
N ASN A 300 -9.46 3.63 18.13
CA ASN A 300 -8.17 4.01 17.55
C ASN A 300 -8.24 4.99 16.36
N LYS A 301 -9.41 5.53 16.00
CA LYS A 301 -9.60 6.26 14.73
C LYS A 301 -10.51 7.51 14.78
N LEU A 302 -10.80 8.06 15.95
CA LEU A 302 -11.57 9.32 15.99
C LEU A 302 -10.79 10.49 15.35
N ASP A 303 -9.46 10.44 15.43
CA ASP A 303 -8.56 11.41 14.79
C ASP A 303 -8.49 11.27 13.25
N SER A 304 -9.19 10.28 12.66
CA SER A 304 -9.17 9.96 11.22
C SER A 304 -10.32 10.58 10.41
N GLY A 305 -11.07 11.53 10.99
CA GLY A 305 -12.18 12.20 10.31
C GLY A 305 -11.74 13.08 9.12
N PRO A 306 -12.67 13.65 8.35
CA PRO A 306 -12.35 14.46 7.17
C PRO A 306 -11.46 15.67 7.54
N ALA A 307 -10.31 15.83 6.87
CA ALA A 307 -9.40 16.94 7.16
C ALA A 307 -9.91 18.31 6.65
N PHE A 308 -10.81 18.31 5.66
CA PHE A 308 -11.43 19.50 5.08
C PHE A 308 -12.90 19.60 5.53
N LYS A 309 -13.18 20.51 6.47
CA LYS A 309 -14.51 20.69 7.08
C LYS A 309 -15.12 22.09 6.85
N GLY A 310 -14.43 22.96 6.13
CA GLY A 310 -14.88 24.33 5.87
C GLY A 310 -16.14 24.39 5.01
N LYS A 311 -16.95 25.44 5.22
CA LYS A 311 -18.18 25.67 4.43
C LYS A 311 -17.91 26.21 3.01
N ASN A 312 -16.69 26.66 2.73
CA ASN A 312 -16.34 27.24 1.43
C ASN A 312 -16.33 26.17 0.31
N PRO A 313 -16.55 26.57 -0.96
CA PRO A 313 -16.64 25.63 -2.08
C PRO A 313 -15.40 24.74 -2.25
N LEU A 314 -14.20 25.30 -2.06
CA LEU A 314 -12.95 24.56 -2.20
C LEU A 314 -12.83 23.42 -1.16
N SER A 315 -13.13 23.72 0.10
CA SER A 315 -13.11 22.72 1.18
C SER A 315 -14.15 21.62 0.93
N LYS A 316 -15.34 21.97 0.44
CA LYS A 316 -16.37 20.99 0.07
C LYS A 316 -15.92 20.10 -1.09
N ALA A 317 -15.27 20.69 -2.10
CA ALA A 317 -14.75 19.96 -3.24
C ALA A 317 -13.67 18.96 -2.82
N VAL A 318 -12.67 19.38 -2.03
CA VAL A 318 -11.61 18.48 -1.54
C VAL A 318 -12.18 17.39 -0.64
N ALA A 319 -13.11 17.71 0.26
CA ALA A 319 -13.78 16.71 1.09
C ALA A 319 -14.56 15.68 0.26
N PHE A 320 -15.21 16.11 -0.82
CA PHE A 320 -15.89 15.20 -1.76
C PHE A 320 -14.89 14.30 -2.50
N LEU A 321 -13.77 14.86 -2.97
CA LEU A 321 -12.70 14.08 -3.63
C LEU A 321 -12.08 13.07 -2.67
N ASP A 322 -11.86 13.45 -1.41
CA ASP A 322 -11.37 12.54 -0.38
C ASP A 322 -12.35 11.39 -0.11
N ARG A 323 -13.63 11.71 0.07
CA ARG A 323 -14.69 10.70 0.24
C ARG A 323 -14.79 9.77 -0.98
N THR A 324 -14.68 10.32 -2.19
CA THR A 324 -14.70 9.54 -3.43
C THR A 324 -13.49 8.63 -3.54
N THR A 325 -12.31 9.13 -3.17
CA THR A 325 -11.07 8.35 -3.10
C THR A 325 -11.23 7.19 -2.11
N GLY A 326 -11.76 7.46 -0.91
CA GLY A 326 -12.05 6.43 0.09
C GLY A 326 -13.03 5.37 -0.43
N PHE A 327 -14.13 5.78 -1.06
CA PHE A 327 -15.09 4.85 -1.66
C PHE A 327 -14.48 3.98 -2.76
N LEU A 328 -13.70 4.56 -3.65
CA LEU A 328 -13.02 3.78 -4.69
C LEU A 328 -12.15 2.71 -4.02
N LEU A 329 -11.32 3.08 -3.04
CA LEU A 329 -10.44 2.12 -2.35
C LEU A 329 -11.25 1.02 -1.66
N ASP A 330 -12.33 1.40 -0.98
CA ASP A 330 -13.21 0.46 -0.30
C ASP A 330 -13.94 -0.48 -1.27
N VAL A 331 -14.38 -0.03 -2.45
CA VAL A 331 -15.03 -0.93 -3.44
C VAL A 331 -14.02 -1.87 -4.11
N GLY A 332 -12.75 -1.47 -4.22
CA GLY A 332 -11.68 -2.34 -4.73
C GLY A 332 -11.30 -3.45 -3.75
N ASP A 333 -11.40 -3.20 -2.45
CA ASP A 333 -10.87 -4.11 -1.41
C ASP A 333 -11.95 -4.80 -0.55
N ARG A 334 -12.99 -4.08 -0.13
CA ARG A 334 -14.02 -4.60 0.81
C ARG A 334 -14.76 -5.82 0.28
N PRO A 335 -15.14 -5.91 -1.01
CA PRO A 335 -15.73 -7.14 -1.54
C PRO A 335 -14.85 -8.35 -1.25
N PHE A 336 -13.56 -8.30 -1.59
CA PHE A 336 -12.63 -9.40 -1.36
C PHE A 336 -12.43 -9.68 0.13
N PHE A 337 -12.34 -8.65 0.97
CA PHE A 337 -12.27 -8.81 2.42
C PHE A 337 -13.45 -9.61 2.97
N GLU A 338 -14.67 -9.20 2.66
CA GLU A 338 -15.89 -9.89 3.08
C GLU A 338 -15.99 -11.30 2.48
N GLY A 339 -15.53 -11.48 1.24
CA GLY A 339 -15.44 -12.77 0.58
C GLY A 339 -14.56 -13.76 1.35
N TYR A 340 -13.33 -13.36 1.65
CA TYR A 340 -12.38 -14.19 2.40
C TYR A 340 -12.77 -14.38 3.86
N PHE A 341 -13.40 -13.37 4.48
CA PHE A 341 -13.93 -13.46 5.84
C PHE A 341 -15.02 -14.53 5.92
N LEU A 342 -16.05 -14.45 5.06
CA LEU A 342 -17.15 -15.41 5.07
C LEU A 342 -16.70 -16.82 4.66
N GLU A 343 -15.79 -16.94 3.69
CA GLU A 343 -15.20 -18.21 3.31
C GLU A 343 -14.48 -18.88 4.49
N SER A 344 -13.62 -18.12 5.19
CA SER A 344 -12.85 -18.63 6.32
C SER A 344 -13.76 -18.98 7.51
N LEU A 345 -14.71 -18.10 7.85
CA LEU A 345 -15.63 -18.32 8.97
C LEU A 345 -16.53 -19.54 8.72
N ASN A 346 -17.22 -19.59 7.59
CA ASN A 346 -18.12 -20.70 7.26
C ASN A 346 -17.33 -22.00 7.05
N GLY A 347 -16.10 -21.91 6.53
CA GLY A 347 -15.18 -23.03 6.42
C GLY A 347 -14.85 -23.65 7.76
N GLN A 348 -14.45 -22.83 8.74
CA GLN A 348 -14.18 -23.26 10.11
C GLN A 348 -15.43 -23.86 10.77
N MET A 349 -16.59 -23.21 10.64
CA MET A 349 -17.85 -23.70 11.20
C MET A 349 -18.23 -25.09 10.64
N ARG A 350 -18.17 -25.27 9.32
CA ARG A 350 -18.39 -26.58 8.67
C ARG A 350 -17.40 -27.64 9.11
N ALA A 351 -16.12 -27.27 9.22
CA ALA A 351 -15.06 -28.21 9.58
C ALA A 351 -15.17 -28.69 11.04
N ASN A 352 -15.69 -27.84 11.94
CA ASN A 352 -15.93 -28.17 13.35
C ASN A 352 -17.37 -28.59 13.66
N LYS A 353 -18.26 -28.63 12.66
CA LYS A 353 -19.69 -28.98 12.81
C LYS A 353 -20.41 -28.11 13.86
N THR A 354 -20.18 -26.80 13.81
CA THR A 354 -20.88 -25.82 14.67
C THR A 354 -21.69 -24.84 13.83
N ASP A 355 -22.88 -24.50 14.32
CA ASP A 355 -23.75 -23.48 13.72
C ASP A 355 -23.57 -22.10 14.34
N THR A 356 -22.82 -22.01 15.45
CA THR A 356 -22.49 -20.74 16.12
C THR A 356 -20.98 -20.49 16.02
N PRO A 357 -20.54 -19.34 15.47
CA PRO A 357 -19.13 -19.02 15.38
C PRO A 357 -18.55 -18.70 16.76
N THR A 358 -17.38 -19.25 17.08
CA THR A 358 -16.65 -18.88 18.30
C THR A 358 -15.86 -17.58 18.08
N PRO A 359 -15.46 -16.87 19.15
CA PRO A 359 -14.58 -15.70 19.04
C PRO A 359 -13.29 -16.00 18.26
N ASP A 360 -12.63 -17.13 18.54
CA ASP A 360 -11.43 -17.55 17.82
C ASP A 360 -11.67 -17.72 16.32
N MET A 361 -12.82 -18.26 15.91
CA MET A 361 -13.15 -18.43 14.48
C MET A 361 -13.31 -17.08 13.78
N ILE A 362 -13.94 -16.11 14.46
CA ILE A 362 -14.13 -14.75 13.97
C ILE A 362 -12.78 -14.04 13.85
N ASP A 363 -11.90 -14.20 14.83
CA ASP A 363 -10.56 -13.61 14.83
C ASP A 363 -9.69 -14.19 13.71
N ILE A 364 -9.69 -15.52 13.55
CA ILE A 364 -8.99 -16.21 12.46
C ILE A 364 -9.53 -15.77 11.10
N ALA A 365 -10.85 -15.66 10.94
CA ALA A 365 -11.47 -15.22 9.70
C ALA A 365 -11.13 -13.75 9.40
N THR A 366 -11.14 -12.88 10.41
CA THR A 366 -10.77 -11.46 10.28
C THR A 366 -9.31 -11.32 9.87
N GLN A 367 -8.40 -12.00 10.57
CA GLN A 367 -6.97 -11.96 10.25
C GLN A 367 -6.69 -12.56 8.87
N THR A 368 -7.41 -13.61 8.48
CA THR A 368 -7.29 -14.21 7.15
C THR A 368 -7.72 -13.25 6.05
N ALA A 369 -8.84 -12.55 6.24
CA ALA A 369 -9.32 -11.56 5.30
C ALA A 369 -8.35 -10.37 5.20
N LEU A 370 -7.91 -9.82 6.33
CA LEU A 370 -6.92 -8.73 6.38
C LEU A 370 -5.65 -9.09 5.62
N GLU A 371 -5.12 -10.30 5.84
CA GLU A 371 -3.90 -10.75 5.19
C GLU A 371 -4.07 -10.99 3.68
N LYS A 372 -5.18 -11.60 3.25
CA LYS A 372 -5.46 -11.86 1.83
C LYS A 372 -5.81 -10.59 1.03
N THR A 373 -6.12 -9.49 1.71
CA THR A 373 -6.33 -8.17 1.08
C THR A 373 -5.21 -7.16 1.41
N TRP A 374 -4.05 -7.63 1.89
CA TRP A 374 -2.88 -6.79 2.20
C TRP A 374 -3.14 -5.66 3.22
N GLN A 375 -4.09 -5.87 4.12
CA GLN A 375 -4.56 -4.92 5.13
C GLN A 375 -4.18 -5.34 6.56
N ASP A 376 -3.35 -6.36 6.75
CA ASP A 376 -2.95 -6.80 8.09
C ASP A 376 -1.97 -5.84 8.77
N ASP A 377 -2.05 -5.78 10.10
CA ASP A 377 -1.10 -5.04 10.94
C ASP A 377 -0.11 -6.00 11.61
N ASN A 378 1.13 -6.01 11.13
CA ASN A 378 2.18 -6.93 11.54
C ASN A 378 3.46 -6.20 11.96
N ALA A 379 4.51 -6.95 12.30
CA ALA A 379 5.78 -6.37 12.74
C ALA A 379 6.41 -5.45 11.68
N VAL A 380 6.31 -5.81 10.39
CA VAL A 380 6.87 -5.04 9.27
C VAL A 380 6.11 -3.73 9.10
N THR A 381 4.77 -3.77 9.06
CA THR A 381 3.95 -2.55 8.92
C THR A 381 4.14 -1.61 10.11
N ARG A 382 4.26 -2.14 11.33
CA ARG A 382 4.54 -1.35 12.53
C ARG A 382 5.92 -0.71 12.49
N SER A 383 6.96 -1.44 12.08
CA SER A 383 8.31 -0.89 11.94
C SER A 383 8.37 0.21 10.89
N ALA A 384 7.80 -0.02 9.70
CA ALA A 384 7.74 0.99 8.65
C ALA A 384 6.91 2.21 9.07
N SER A 385 5.84 2.03 9.85
CA SER A 385 5.05 3.14 10.40
C SER A 385 5.84 3.95 11.42
N LYS A 386 6.63 3.30 12.27
CA LYS A 386 7.55 3.97 13.21
C LYS A 386 8.60 4.79 12.47
N ILE A 387 9.20 4.25 11.40
CA ILE A 387 10.16 4.98 10.56
C ILE A 387 9.50 6.22 9.95
N LYS A 388 8.35 6.06 9.29
CA LYS A 388 7.57 7.18 8.73
C LYS A 388 7.29 8.26 9.78
N ASN A 389 6.77 7.86 10.94
CA ASN A 389 6.39 8.79 12.00
C ASN A 389 7.63 9.47 12.63
N GLY A 390 8.76 8.76 12.73
CA GLY A 390 10.04 9.31 13.17
C GLY A 390 10.54 10.41 12.23
N LEU A 391 10.53 10.16 10.92
CA LEU A 391 10.90 11.14 9.89
C LEU A 391 9.89 12.30 9.75
N ASN A 392 8.66 12.10 10.22
CA ASN A 392 7.68 13.17 10.35
C ASN A 392 7.85 13.99 11.64
N PHE A 393 8.81 13.65 12.51
CA PHE A 393 8.98 14.24 13.85
C PHE A 393 7.68 14.20 14.68
N GLY A 394 6.94 13.09 14.59
CA GLY A 394 5.67 12.91 15.31
C GLY A 394 4.49 13.74 14.79
N ARG A 395 4.64 14.44 13.66
CA ARG A 395 3.55 15.20 13.02
C ARG A 395 2.78 14.33 12.02
N ASP A 396 1.57 14.76 11.66
CA ASP A 396 0.73 14.08 10.66
C ASP A 396 1.35 14.06 9.25
N PHE A 397 2.28 14.99 8.96
CA PHE A 397 2.94 15.13 7.67
C PHE A 397 4.38 15.63 7.83
N GLY A 398 5.30 15.12 7.01
CA GLY A 398 6.73 15.44 7.01
C GLY A 398 7.49 14.63 5.98
N ILE A 399 8.83 14.56 6.10
CA ILE A 399 9.70 13.86 5.14
C ILE A 399 9.29 12.39 5.01
N GLY A 400 8.96 11.73 6.12
CA GLY A 400 8.47 10.35 6.11
C GLY A 400 7.22 10.15 5.27
N SER A 401 6.34 11.17 5.20
CA SER A 401 5.13 11.13 4.37
C SER A 401 5.40 11.34 2.89
N ILE A 402 6.49 12.03 2.55
CA ILE A 402 6.91 12.28 1.17
C ILE A 402 7.65 11.06 0.61
N VAL A 403 8.54 10.46 1.41
CA VAL A 403 9.32 9.27 1.06
C VAL A 403 8.44 8.01 1.09
N VAL A 404 7.60 7.86 2.12
CA VAL A 404 6.76 6.68 2.34
C VAL A 404 5.29 7.08 2.56
N PRO A 405 4.59 7.51 1.49
CA PRO A 405 3.19 7.94 1.61
C PRO A 405 2.30 6.80 2.15
N PHE A 406 2.54 5.57 1.71
CA PHE A 406 1.77 4.38 2.09
C PHE A 406 2.67 3.31 2.70
N VAL A 407 2.34 2.87 3.93
CA VAL A 407 3.14 1.88 4.66
C VAL A 407 2.53 0.48 4.56
N LYS A 408 1.20 0.37 4.72
CA LYS A 408 0.53 -0.92 4.96
C LYS A 408 0.66 -1.88 3.77
N THR A 409 0.12 -1.49 2.62
CA THR A 409 0.09 -2.33 1.43
C THR A 409 1.49 -2.72 0.94
N PRO A 410 2.47 -1.80 0.78
CA PRO A 410 3.82 -2.18 0.36
C PRO A 410 4.52 -3.13 1.33
N SER A 411 4.38 -2.91 2.64
CA SER A 411 4.94 -3.81 3.66
C SER A 411 4.33 -5.21 3.61
N ASN A 412 3.02 -5.29 3.35
CA ASN A 412 2.30 -6.56 3.27
C ASN A 412 2.61 -7.30 1.96
N ILE A 413 2.80 -6.59 0.85
CA ILE A 413 3.34 -7.15 -0.40
C ILE A 413 4.75 -7.70 -0.17
N ALA A 414 5.64 -6.96 0.48
CA ALA A 414 7.00 -7.42 0.80
C ALA A 414 6.96 -8.70 1.67
N LYS A 415 6.11 -8.73 2.69
CA LYS A 415 5.86 -9.94 3.49
C LYS A 415 5.33 -11.08 2.64
N ALA A 416 4.41 -10.81 1.70
CA ALA A 416 3.82 -11.81 0.83
C ALA A 416 4.83 -12.47 -0.10
N ILE A 417 5.76 -11.69 -0.65
CA ILE A 417 6.85 -12.19 -1.50
C ILE A 417 7.67 -13.23 -0.72
N VAL A 418 7.95 -12.98 0.56
CA VAL A 418 8.66 -13.93 1.42
C VAL A 418 7.76 -15.13 1.79
N ASP A 419 6.52 -14.89 2.20
CA ASP A 419 5.59 -15.95 2.59
C ASP A 419 5.30 -16.95 1.46
N PHE A 420 5.14 -16.46 0.23
CA PHE A 420 4.91 -17.25 -0.99
C PHE A 420 6.21 -17.55 -1.73
N SER A 421 7.20 -18.11 -1.03
CA SER A 421 8.50 -18.44 -1.63
C SER A 421 9.14 -19.69 -1.01
N PRO A 422 10.23 -20.20 -1.60
CA PRO A 422 11.08 -21.20 -0.96
C PRO A 422 11.56 -20.81 0.45
N ALA A 423 11.85 -19.52 0.72
CA ALA A 423 12.21 -19.05 2.06
C ALA A 423 11.05 -19.19 3.06
N GLY A 424 9.84 -18.81 2.64
CA GLY A 424 8.62 -18.97 3.43
C GLY A 424 8.34 -20.43 3.76
N PHE A 425 8.51 -21.32 2.78
CA PHE A 425 8.38 -22.77 2.99
C PHE A 425 9.42 -23.31 3.96
N ALA A 426 10.71 -22.97 3.77
CA ALA A 426 11.79 -23.39 4.66
C ALA A 426 11.54 -22.94 6.11
N LYS A 427 11.13 -21.68 6.31
CA LYS A 427 10.73 -21.16 7.63
C LYS A 427 9.56 -21.93 8.22
N ALA A 428 8.56 -22.27 7.41
CA ALA A 428 7.37 -23.00 7.87
C ALA A 428 7.72 -24.40 8.38
N ILE A 429 8.54 -25.16 7.65
CA ILE A 429 8.91 -26.53 8.03
C ILE A 429 10.00 -26.61 9.12
N THR A 430 10.68 -25.50 9.41
CA THR A 430 11.72 -25.42 10.44
C THR A 430 11.21 -24.70 11.70
N ALA A 431 11.28 -23.37 11.72
CA ALA A 431 10.99 -22.55 12.89
C ALA A 431 9.52 -22.65 13.31
N ASP A 432 8.58 -22.56 12.37
CA ASP A 432 7.16 -22.62 12.72
C ASP A 432 6.75 -24.04 13.18
N ALA A 433 7.27 -25.08 12.53
CA ALA A 433 7.06 -26.47 12.94
C ALA A 433 7.62 -26.76 14.34
N TYR A 434 8.83 -26.28 14.64
CA TYR A 434 9.44 -26.41 15.97
C TYR A 434 8.60 -25.69 17.05
N ASN A 435 8.26 -24.43 16.81
CA ASN A 435 7.48 -23.61 17.75
C ASN A 435 6.09 -24.21 18.01
N PHE A 436 5.41 -24.67 16.95
CA PHE A 436 4.11 -25.30 17.07
C PHE A 436 4.20 -26.64 17.81
N THR A 437 5.17 -27.49 17.47
CA THR A 437 5.38 -28.78 18.15
C THR A 437 5.69 -28.59 19.64
N LYS A 438 6.50 -27.59 19.98
CA LYS A 438 6.80 -27.23 21.37
C LYS A 438 5.53 -26.78 22.11
N ALA A 439 4.69 -25.95 21.50
CA ALA A 439 3.43 -25.53 22.10
C ALA A 439 2.45 -26.68 22.31
N VAL A 440 2.38 -27.62 21.36
CA VAL A 440 1.57 -28.84 21.50
C VAL A 440 2.08 -29.70 22.66
N LYS A 441 3.41 -29.93 22.76
CA LYS A 441 4.01 -30.69 23.87
C LYS A 441 3.77 -30.04 25.23
N ASN A 442 3.78 -28.71 25.28
CA ASN A 442 3.59 -27.93 26.50
C ASN A 442 2.12 -27.66 26.84
N GLY A 443 1.16 -28.11 26.02
CA GLY A 443 -0.27 -27.85 26.22
C GLY A 443 -0.67 -26.38 26.00
N THR A 444 0.15 -25.57 25.36
CA THR A 444 -0.09 -24.13 25.11
C THR A 444 -0.49 -23.82 23.66
N ALA A 445 -0.74 -24.84 22.84
CA ALA A 445 -1.15 -24.66 21.45
C ALA A 445 -2.57 -24.07 21.37
N THR A 446 -2.71 -22.96 20.64
CA THR A 446 -4.01 -22.31 20.39
C THR A 446 -4.51 -22.56 18.95
N ALA A 447 -5.79 -22.29 18.70
CA ALA A 447 -6.37 -22.33 17.35
C ALA A 447 -5.62 -21.40 16.39
N GLN A 448 -5.22 -20.21 16.84
CA GLN A 448 -4.47 -19.24 16.05
C GLN A 448 -3.07 -19.77 15.69
N MET A 449 -2.40 -20.46 16.62
CA MET A 449 -1.09 -21.07 16.35
C MET A 449 -1.20 -22.19 15.32
N GLN A 450 -2.22 -23.04 15.42
CA GLN A 450 -2.49 -24.09 14.45
C GLN A 450 -2.80 -23.51 13.06
N ASN A 451 -3.70 -22.51 12.99
CA ASN A 451 -4.04 -21.82 11.75
C ASN A 451 -2.79 -21.24 11.08
N LYS A 452 -2.00 -20.48 11.83
CA LYS A 452 -0.78 -19.85 11.33
C LYS A 452 0.22 -20.88 10.79
N PHE A 453 0.45 -21.96 11.53
CA PHE A 453 1.38 -23.00 11.11
C PHE A 453 0.94 -23.70 9.82
N ALA A 454 -0.31 -24.17 9.77
CA ALA A 454 -0.86 -24.84 8.59
C ALA A 454 -0.89 -23.91 7.36
N LYS A 455 -1.28 -22.64 7.56
CA LYS A 455 -1.32 -21.62 6.50
C LYS A 455 0.08 -21.31 5.97
N ASN A 456 1.08 -21.16 6.83
CA ASN A 456 2.45 -20.87 6.39
C ASN A 456 3.03 -22.00 5.54
N ILE A 457 2.74 -23.27 5.87
CA ILE A 457 3.10 -24.41 5.00
C ILE A 457 2.39 -24.28 3.64
N GLY A 458 1.07 -24.06 3.65
CA GLY A 458 0.28 -23.91 2.43
C GLY A 458 0.78 -22.80 1.51
N LYS A 459 1.08 -21.62 2.08
CA LYS A 459 1.63 -20.47 1.36
C LYS A 459 3.00 -20.75 0.78
N GLY A 460 3.90 -21.32 1.58
CA GLY A 460 5.24 -21.68 1.13
C GLY A 460 5.21 -22.65 -0.04
N MET A 461 4.38 -23.70 0.05
CA MET A 461 4.22 -24.68 -1.04
C MET A 461 3.57 -24.06 -2.28
N ALA A 462 2.50 -23.27 -2.13
CA ALA A 462 1.88 -22.56 -3.24
C ALA A 462 2.87 -21.57 -3.90
N GLY A 463 3.73 -20.94 -3.10
CA GLY A 463 4.84 -20.11 -3.54
C GLY A 463 5.84 -20.89 -4.38
N VAL A 464 6.33 -22.04 -3.91
CA VAL A 464 7.23 -22.91 -4.69
C VAL A 464 6.63 -23.27 -6.05
N LEU A 465 5.34 -23.62 -6.10
CA LEU A 465 4.63 -23.90 -7.36
C LEU A 465 4.54 -22.66 -8.25
N LEU A 466 4.28 -21.48 -7.68
CA LEU A 466 4.23 -20.22 -8.41
C LEU A 466 5.59 -19.85 -9.03
N TYR A 467 6.68 -20.02 -8.28
CA TYR A 467 8.05 -19.82 -8.78
C TYR A 467 8.40 -20.82 -9.89
N ALA A 468 8.00 -22.10 -9.76
CA ALA A 468 8.19 -23.09 -10.81
C ALA A 468 7.43 -22.71 -12.09
N ALA A 469 6.18 -22.23 -11.97
CA ALA A 469 5.41 -21.73 -13.10
C ALA A 469 6.07 -20.49 -13.73
N GLY A 470 6.58 -19.55 -12.93
CA GLY A 470 7.32 -18.37 -13.41
C GLY A 470 8.57 -18.76 -14.21
N LEU A 471 9.36 -19.72 -13.71
CA LEU A 471 10.53 -20.25 -14.41
C LEU A 471 10.14 -20.90 -15.76
N ALA A 472 9.04 -21.66 -15.80
CA ALA A 472 8.55 -22.24 -17.04
C ALA A 472 8.11 -21.17 -18.05
N LEU A 473 7.41 -20.12 -17.60
CA LEU A 473 7.03 -18.99 -18.46
C LEU A 473 8.26 -18.26 -19.01
N ALA A 474 9.27 -18.03 -18.17
CA ALA A 474 10.52 -17.41 -18.56
C ALA A 474 11.32 -18.25 -19.56
N ALA A 475 11.43 -19.56 -19.31
CA ALA A 475 12.13 -20.50 -20.19
C ALA A 475 11.48 -20.58 -21.60
N ASN A 476 10.17 -20.37 -21.69
CA ASN A 476 9.44 -20.31 -22.96
C ASN A 476 9.41 -18.90 -23.60
N GLY A 477 10.12 -17.93 -23.04
CA GLY A 477 10.19 -16.56 -23.58
C GLY A 477 8.87 -15.76 -23.47
N ILE A 478 7.93 -16.22 -22.64
CA ILE A 478 6.64 -15.53 -22.41
C ILE A 478 6.83 -14.32 -21.52
N THR A 479 7.72 -14.38 -20.54
CA THR A 479 8.02 -13.27 -19.63
C THR A 479 9.41 -12.69 -19.89
N THR A 480 9.51 -11.37 -19.92
CA THR A 480 10.79 -10.65 -20.03
C THR A 480 11.26 -10.17 -18.66
N GLY A 481 12.56 -10.34 -18.38
CA GLY A 481 13.19 -9.84 -17.15
C GLY A 481 13.64 -8.39 -17.29
N SER A 482 14.67 -8.00 -16.54
CA SER A 482 15.39 -6.74 -16.72
C SER A 482 15.94 -6.60 -18.14
N ASP A 483 16.30 -5.37 -18.49
CA ASP A 483 17.11 -5.06 -19.65
C ASP A 483 18.51 -4.66 -19.17
N ASP A 484 19.48 -5.58 -19.25
CA ASP A 484 20.89 -5.37 -18.87
C ASP A 484 21.74 -4.88 -20.05
N GLU A 485 21.12 -4.72 -21.21
CA GLU A 485 21.75 -4.13 -22.38
C GLU A 485 22.32 -2.76 -22.01
N LYS A 486 23.65 -2.62 -22.09
CA LYS A 486 24.33 -1.38 -21.70
C LYS A 486 24.21 -0.32 -22.78
N ASP A 487 24.05 -0.74 -24.03
CA ASP A 487 23.91 0.18 -25.15
C ASP A 487 22.51 0.82 -25.16
N LYS A 488 22.48 2.15 -25.04
CA LYS A 488 21.22 2.92 -25.01
C LYS A 488 20.44 2.82 -26.33
N ASP A 489 21.11 2.62 -27.45
CA ASP A 489 20.53 2.60 -28.78
C ASP A 489 19.80 1.29 -28.98
N ILE A 490 20.41 0.17 -28.58
CA ILE A 490 19.78 -1.15 -28.57
C ILE A 490 18.57 -1.16 -27.62
N ARG A 491 18.68 -0.60 -26.40
CA ARG A 491 17.54 -0.51 -25.48
C ARG A 491 16.37 0.28 -26.07
N ASN A 492 16.66 1.44 -26.67
CA ASN A 492 15.65 2.28 -27.31
C ASN A 492 14.98 1.52 -28.46
N TYR A 493 15.79 0.83 -29.26
CA TYR A 493 15.35 0.03 -30.38
C TYR A 493 14.43 -1.13 -29.96
N LYS A 494 14.86 -1.97 -29.00
CA LYS A 494 14.04 -3.06 -28.44
C LYS A 494 12.68 -2.53 -27.98
N ARG A 495 12.68 -1.42 -27.25
CA ARG A 495 11.47 -0.83 -26.67
C ARG A 495 10.52 -0.24 -27.70
N ASN A 496 11.03 0.59 -28.59
CA ASN A 496 10.21 1.46 -29.45
C ASN A 496 10.00 0.90 -30.87
N ILE A 497 10.86 -0.03 -31.31
CA ILE A 497 10.73 -0.68 -32.63
C ILE A 497 10.18 -2.09 -32.47
N LEU A 498 10.84 -2.93 -31.68
CA LEU A 498 10.42 -4.32 -31.48
C LEU A 498 9.27 -4.47 -30.48
N GLY A 499 8.93 -3.40 -29.77
CA GLY A 499 7.87 -3.41 -28.76
C GLY A 499 8.19 -4.30 -27.55
N ILE A 500 9.48 -4.59 -27.29
CA ILE A 500 9.92 -5.44 -26.18
C ILE A 500 10.22 -4.54 -24.97
N ASN A 501 9.40 -4.65 -23.94
CA ASN A 501 9.65 -3.99 -22.65
C ASN A 501 10.31 -4.96 -21.66
N PRO A 502 11.13 -4.46 -20.72
CA PRO A 502 11.46 -5.22 -19.52
C PRO A 502 10.20 -5.46 -18.68
N TYR A 503 10.23 -6.54 -17.88
CA TYR A 503 9.16 -6.89 -16.93
C TYR A 503 7.76 -6.93 -17.56
N SER A 504 7.66 -7.66 -18.65
CA SER A 504 6.43 -7.76 -19.43
C SER A 504 6.09 -9.19 -19.82
N ILE A 505 4.81 -9.44 -20.07
CA ILE A 505 4.33 -10.64 -20.75
C ILE A 505 4.28 -10.33 -22.24
N LYS A 506 4.97 -11.14 -23.05
CA LYS A 506 4.91 -11.10 -24.52
C LYS A 506 3.77 -11.98 -25.01
N ILE A 507 2.84 -11.39 -25.76
CA ILE A 507 1.72 -12.08 -26.41
C ILE A 507 1.66 -11.60 -27.86
N GLY A 508 2.11 -12.45 -28.79
CA GLY A 508 2.30 -12.04 -30.19
C GLY A 508 3.26 -10.85 -30.30
N ASP A 509 2.83 -9.81 -31.02
CA ASP A 509 3.60 -8.59 -31.26
C ASP A 509 3.43 -7.51 -30.19
N GLN A 510 2.85 -7.87 -29.04
CA GLN A 510 2.55 -6.95 -27.95
C GLN A 510 3.23 -7.38 -26.67
N THR A 511 3.73 -6.40 -25.92
CA THR A 511 4.18 -6.60 -24.55
C THR A 511 3.30 -5.84 -23.57
N PHE A 512 2.97 -6.54 -22.49
CA PHE A 512 2.12 -6.03 -21.42
C PHE A 512 2.95 -6.00 -20.14
N THR A 513 3.21 -4.81 -19.59
CA THR A 513 3.92 -4.73 -18.31
C THR A 513 3.08 -5.39 -17.22
N TYR A 514 3.74 -6.15 -16.35
CA TYR A 514 3.07 -6.83 -15.25
C TYR A 514 3.27 -6.13 -13.89
N ASP A 515 3.82 -4.89 -13.87
CA ASP A 515 4.11 -4.05 -12.69
C ASP A 515 2.96 -3.83 -11.69
N TRP A 516 1.74 -4.10 -12.15
CA TRP A 516 0.52 -3.93 -11.37
C TRP A 516 0.13 -5.20 -10.61
N ALA A 517 0.62 -6.37 -11.02
CA ALA A 517 0.19 -7.68 -10.55
C ALA A 517 0.95 -8.14 -9.29
N GLN A 518 1.14 -7.26 -8.32
CA GLN A 518 1.85 -7.57 -7.08
C GLN A 518 1.11 -8.61 -6.21
N PRO A 519 1.79 -9.58 -5.56
CA PRO A 519 3.24 -9.85 -5.60
C PRO A 519 3.70 -10.78 -6.75
N ILE A 520 2.80 -11.20 -7.64
CA ILE A 520 3.10 -12.14 -8.74
C ILE A 520 4.15 -11.56 -9.68
N ASP A 521 4.08 -10.27 -9.97
CA ASP A 521 5.04 -9.53 -10.80
C ASP A 521 6.48 -9.67 -10.33
N SER A 522 6.70 -9.73 -9.02
CA SER A 522 7.99 -9.84 -8.37
C SER A 522 8.52 -11.25 -8.53
N VAL A 523 7.65 -12.25 -8.40
CA VAL A 523 7.98 -13.65 -8.71
C VAL A 523 8.36 -13.79 -10.19
N LEU A 524 7.54 -13.26 -11.10
CA LEU A 524 7.82 -13.28 -12.54
C LEU A 524 9.15 -12.58 -12.86
N SER A 525 9.40 -11.40 -12.28
CA SER A 525 10.66 -10.66 -12.44
C SER A 525 11.86 -11.49 -12.01
N ILE A 526 11.84 -12.03 -10.78
CA ILE A 526 12.93 -12.86 -10.25
C ILE A 526 13.15 -14.08 -11.15
N THR A 527 12.09 -14.79 -11.54
CA THR A 527 12.22 -15.99 -12.38
C THR A 527 12.70 -15.69 -13.79
N ALA A 528 12.27 -14.58 -14.39
CA ALA A 528 12.73 -14.13 -15.69
C ALA A 528 14.21 -13.72 -15.67
N ASP A 529 14.65 -13.02 -14.62
CA ASP A 529 16.05 -12.66 -14.43
C ASP A 529 16.94 -13.88 -14.17
N LEU A 530 16.49 -14.84 -13.36
CA LEU A 530 17.21 -16.10 -13.12
C LEU A 530 17.41 -16.90 -14.42
N ASN A 531 16.34 -17.00 -15.23
CA ASN A 531 16.40 -17.70 -16.51
C ASN A 531 17.33 -16.97 -17.50
N ARG A 532 17.22 -15.63 -17.60
CA ARG A 532 18.10 -14.81 -18.45
C ARG A 532 19.57 -14.95 -18.07
N ASN A 533 19.86 -14.93 -16.76
CA ASN A 533 21.21 -15.06 -16.23
C ASN A 533 21.73 -16.51 -16.25
N LYS A 534 20.96 -17.46 -16.84
CA LYS A 534 21.30 -18.89 -16.97
C LYS A 534 21.73 -19.54 -15.65
N ILE A 535 21.09 -19.14 -14.56
CA ILE A 535 21.38 -19.70 -13.23
C ILE A 535 21.01 -21.18 -13.24
N ASN A 536 21.83 -22.02 -12.59
CA ASN A 536 21.52 -23.45 -12.48
C ASN A 536 20.20 -23.64 -11.71
N MET A 537 19.22 -24.24 -12.40
CA MET A 537 17.87 -24.48 -11.90
C MET A 537 17.86 -25.43 -10.69
N ASP A 538 18.84 -26.33 -10.55
CA ASP A 538 18.98 -27.23 -9.40
C ASP A 538 19.21 -26.47 -8.09
N ASN A 539 19.83 -25.28 -8.18
CA ASN A 539 20.12 -24.41 -7.03
C ASN A 539 19.18 -23.20 -6.91
N ALA A 540 18.25 -23.02 -7.86
CA ALA A 540 17.41 -21.82 -7.92
C ALA A 540 16.61 -21.60 -6.63
N ALA A 541 16.04 -22.65 -6.05
CA ALA A 541 15.28 -22.57 -4.80
C ALA A 541 16.14 -22.05 -3.63
N ASN A 542 17.40 -22.52 -3.51
CA ASN A 542 18.33 -22.07 -2.47
C ASN A 542 18.79 -20.63 -2.70
N ILE A 543 19.04 -20.24 -3.95
CA ILE A 543 19.42 -18.87 -4.31
C ILE A 543 18.30 -17.90 -3.96
N ILE A 544 17.06 -18.22 -4.35
CA ILE A 544 15.87 -17.42 -4.01
C ILE A 544 15.68 -17.38 -2.49
N ALA A 545 15.76 -18.54 -1.82
CA ALA A 545 15.57 -18.61 -0.38
C ALA A 545 16.58 -17.75 0.38
N ASN A 546 17.86 -17.84 0.01
CA ASN A 546 18.93 -17.06 0.62
C ASN A 546 18.74 -15.57 0.36
N ALA A 547 18.49 -15.16 -0.89
CA ALA A 547 18.29 -13.76 -1.24
C ALA A 547 17.12 -13.13 -0.48
N LEU A 548 15.98 -13.83 -0.39
CA LEU A 548 14.80 -13.34 0.35
C LEU A 548 15.02 -13.34 1.87
N ALA A 549 15.75 -14.33 2.41
CA ALA A 549 16.01 -14.44 3.84
C ALA A 549 17.03 -13.42 4.37
N THR A 550 18.06 -13.13 3.56
CA THR A 550 19.15 -12.20 3.94
C THR A 550 18.92 -10.77 3.45
N GLY A 551 17.89 -10.54 2.63
CA GLY A 551 17.67 -9.25 1.98
C GLY A 551 18.71 -8.94 0.91
N GLY A 552 19.27 -9.97 0.27
CA GLY A 552 20.43 -9.87 -0.62
C GLY A 552 20.19 -9.00 -1.87
N ASN A 553 21.09 -8.06 -2.11
CA ASN A 553 21.02 -7.06 -3.16
C ASN A 553 20.95 -7.61 -4.61
N THR A 554 21.59 -8.74 -4.92
CA THR A 554 21.81 -9.16 -6.31
C THR A 554 20.52 -9.45 -7.09
N LEU A 555 19.48 -9.99 -6.45
CA LEU A 555 18.17 -10.21 -7.09
C LEU A 555 17.27 -8.96 -7.04
N PHE A 556 17.46 -8.09 -6.03
CA PHE A 556 16.59 -6.93 -5.82
C PHE A 556 17.01 -5.72 -6.64
N GLU A 557 18.31 -5.48 -6.81
CA GLU A 557 18.86 -4.33 -7.54
C GLU A 557 18.41 -4.29 -9.00
N GLN A 558 18.26 -5.46 -9.63
CA GLN A 558 17.85 -5.54 -11.03
C GLN A 558 16.32 -5.52 -11.18
N SER A 559 15.59 -6.09 -10.21
CA SER A 559 14.14 -6.31 -10.25
C SER A 559 13.29 -5.07 -9.92
N MET A 560 11.98 -5.21 -10.10
CA MET A 560 10.96 -4.25 -9.63
C MET A 560 10.95 -4.05 -8.10
N LEU A 561 11.73 -4.84 -7.35
CA LEU A 561 11.89 -4.74 -5.89
C LEU A 561 12.96 -3.72 -5.46
N SER A 562 13.68 -3.11 -6.40
CA SER A 562 14.66 -2.06 -6.12
C SER A 562 14.07 -0.92 -5.28
N GLY A 563 12.85 -0.47 -5.56
CA GLY A 563 12.18 0.56 -4.77
C GLY A 563 11.85 0.15 -3.33
N LEU A 564 11.69 -1.15 -3.06
CA LEU A 564 11.58 -1.66 -1.68
C LEU A 564 12.96 -1.74 -1.02
N SER A 565 13.98 -2.17 -1.77
CA SER A 565 15.37 -2.21 -1.30
C SER A 565 15.93 -0.81 -1.01
N GLU A 566 15.61 0.22 -1.79
CA GLU A 566 16.00 1.61 -1.53
C GLU A 566 15.35 2.14 -0.24
N LEU A 567 14.12 1.71 0.03
CA LEU A 567 13.38 2.11 1.21
C LEU A 567 13.90 1.44 2.50
N PHE A 568 14.37 0.20 2.39
CA PHE A 568 14.78 -0.64 3.53
C PHE A 568 16.29 -0.96 3.57
N GLY A 569 17.06 -0.45 2.60
CA GLY A 569 18.50 -0.63 2.45
C GLY A 569 19.32 0.37 3.27
N GLY A 570 20.64 0.17 3.29
CA GLY A 570 21.58 0.87 4.19
C GLY A 570 21.56 2.40 4.16
N TYR A 571 22.22 2.99 5.18
CA TYR A 571 22.14 4.41 5.55
C TYR A 571 22.45 5.42 4.43
N ASP A 572 23.38 5.12 3.51
CA ASP A 572 23.80 6.06 2.46
C ASP A 572 22.78 6.21 1.32
N GLY A 573 22.14 5.11 0.89
CA GLY A 573 21.09 5.15 -0.15
C GLY A 573 19.84 5.92 0.31
N PHE A 574 19.58 5.90 1.61
CA PHE A 574 18.44 6.56 2.23
C PHE A 574 18.53 8.10 2.15
N ILE A 575 19.73 8.70 2.24
CA ILE A 575 19.92 10.16 2.16
C ILE A 575 19.68 10.69 0.74
N SER A 576 20.22 10.02 -0.28
CA SER A 576 19.97 10.38 -1.68
C SER A 576 18.49 10.25 -2.04
N ALA A 577 17.82 9.18 -1.56
CA ALA A 577 16.38 9.00 -1.76
C ALA A 577 15.53 10.13 -1.13
N ILE A 578 15.96 10.70 0.01
CA ILE A 578 15.29 11.86 0.61
C ILE A 578 15.42 13.10 -0.30
N ALA A 579 16.60 13.36 -0.85
CA ALA A 579 16.82 14.52 -1.71
C ALA A 579 15.94 14.46 -2.97
N ASP A 580 15.90 13.30 -3.63
CA ASP A 580 15.04 13.07 -4.78
C ASP A 580 13.54 13.15 -4.42
N ALA A 581 13.15 12.62 -3.27
CA ALA A 581 11.77 12.69 -2.78
C ALA A 581 11.33 14.15 -2.52
N VAL A 582 12.22 15.02 -2.02
CA VAL A 582 11.94 16.44 -1.83
C VAL A 582 11.77 17.16 -3.17
N LEU A 583 12.63 16.88 -4.15
CA LEU A 583 12.50 17.45 -5.50
C LEU A 583 11.21 16.98 -6.19
N ASP A 584 10.80 15.72 -5.99
CA ASP A 584 9.59 15.16 -6.57
C ASP A 584 8.30 15.47 -5.78
N MET A 585 8.41 16.05 -4.58
CA MET A 585 7.30 16.39 -3.69
C MET A 585 6.17 17.15 -4.40
N PRO A 586 6.41 18.21 -5.21
CA PRO A 586 5.32 18.96 -5.86
C PRO A 586 4.45 18.06 -6.74
N SER A 587 5.06 17.06 -7.39
CA SER A 587 4.36 16.15 -8.29
C SER A 587 3.36 15.25 -7.56
N GLN A 588 3.54 15.02 -6.26
CA GLN A 588 2.64 14.21 -5.43
C GLN A 588 1.33 14.93 -5.08
N PHE A 589 1.28 16.25 -5.24
CA PHE A 589 0.07 17.06 -5.04
C PHE A 589 -0.72 17.29 -6.32
N VAL A 590 -0.18 16.95 -7.49
CA VAL A 590 -0.91 16.98 -8.76
C VAL A 590 -1.75 15.70 -8.90
N PRO A 591 -3.08 15.78 -8.99
CA PRO A 591 -3.92 14.58 -9.00
C PRO A 591 -3.60 13.63 -10.16
N THR A 592 -3.57 12.33 -9.88
CA THR A 592 -3.32 11.31 -10.90
C THR A 592 -4.45 11.26 -11.93
N LEU A 593 -5.69 11.60 -11.54
CA LEU A 593 -6.78 11.84 -12.48
C LEU A 593 -6.45 12.94 -13.50
N SER A 594 -5.78 14.02 -13.07
CA SER A 594 -5.30 15.08 -13.98
C SER A 594 -4.29 14.52 -14.98
N LYS A 595 -3.36 13.67 -14.52
CA LYS A 595 -2.43 12.96 -15.40
C LYS A 595 -3.19 12.12 -16.43
N GLN A 596 -4.20 11.35 -16.03
CA GLN A 596 -4.98 10.54 -16.97
C GLN A 596 -5.71 11.39 -18.02
N ILE A 597 -6.28 12.53 -17.64
CA ILE A 597 -6.88 13.46 -18.61
C ILE A 597 -5.81 14.01 -19.56
N ALA A 598 -4.63 14.35 -19.05
CA ALA A 598 -3.50 14.78 -19.88
C ALA A 598 -3.13 13.69 -20.88
N GLU A 599 -2.96 12.45 -20.43
CA GLU A 599 -2.66 11.29 -21.28
C GLU A 599 -3.76 11.01 -22.31
N LEU A 600 -5.04 11.21 -21.98
CA LEU A 600 -6.13 11.05 -22.95
C LEU A 600 -6.09 12.10 -24.05
N THR A 601 -5.81 13.36 -23.70
CA THR A 601 -5.82 14.50 -24.64
C THR A 601 -4.51 14.68 -25.42
N ASP A 602 -3.48 13.95 -25.03
CA ASP A 602 -2.14 13.97 -25.63
C ASP A 602 -1.68 12.55 -25.95
N PRO A 603 -1.81 12.10 -27.21
CA PRO A 603 -1.53 10.73 -27.60
C PRO A 603 -0.04 10.37 -27.62
N TYR A 604 0.86 11.34 -27.39
CA TYR A 604 2.29 11.15 -27.44
C TYR A 604 2.91 11.03 -26.06
N VAL A 605 3.97 10.23 -25.96
CA VAL A 605 4.80 10.17 -24.75
C VAL A 605 5.65 11.45 -24.70
N ARG A 606 5.69 12.11 -23.55
CA ARG A 606 6.40 13.39 -23.37
C ARG A 606 7.70 13.20 -22.62
N ARG A 607 8.74 13.93 -23.03
CA ARG A 607 10.08 13.88 -22.43
C ARG A 607 10.10 14.68 -21.14
N THR A 608 10.39 14.04 -20.01
CA THR A 608 10.46 14.69 -18.69
C THR A 608 11.86 14.70 -18.08
N ALA A 609 12.78 13.87 -18.59
CA ALA A 609 14.14 13.70 -18.08
C ALA A 609 15.16 14.62 -18.79
N THR A 610 14.80 15.88 -19.02
CA THR A 610 15.66 16.89 -19.67
C THR A 610 15.92 18.07 -18.76
N GLY A 611 17.11 18.66 -18.90
CA GLY A 611 17.56 19.81 -18.11
C GLY A 611 18.19 19.41 -16.77
N GLU A 612 18.34 20.41 -15.90
CA GLU A 612 18.82 20.24 -14.54
C GLU A 612 17.80 19.51 -13.66
N SER A 613 18.17 19.12 -12.44
CA SER A 613 17.28 18.37 -11.55
C SER A 613 15.96 19.10 -11.25
N THR A 614 15.99 20.43 -11.19
CA THR A 614 14.81 21.29 -11.03
C THR A 614 13.91 21.27 -12.27
N ASP A 615 14.48 21.37 -13.47
CA ASP A 615 13.73 21.26 -14.72
C ASP A 615 13.02 19.91 -14.83
N ARG A 616 13.70 18.82 -14.44
CA ARG A 616 13.10 17.47 -14.44
C ARG A 616 11.91 17.39 -13.48
N ALA A 617 12.01 17.98 -12.30
CA ALA A 617 10.91 18.04 -11.35
C ALA A 617 9.72 18.85 -11.91
N VAL A 618 9.98 20.00 -12.53
CA VAL A 618 8.96 20.82 -13.20
C VAL A 618 8.33 20.05 -14.37
N ASN A 619 9.13 19.40 -15.21
CA ASN A 619 8.64 18.62 -16.34
C ASN A 619 7.75 17.45 -15.89
N LYS A 620 8.07 16.78 -14.78
CA LYS A 620 7.19 15.74 -14.18
C LYS A 620 5.82 16.32 -13.77
N VAL A 621 5.79 17.55 -13.26
CA VAL A 621 4.55 18.26 -12.92
C VAL A 621 3.78 18.64 -14.19
N LEU A 622 4.42 19.27 -15.17
CA LEU A 622 3.81 19.68 -16.43
C LEU A 622 3.20 18.49 -17.19
N ALA A 623 3.88 17.34 -17.20
CA ALA A 623 3.40 16.10 -17.82
C ALA A 623 2.09 15.56 -17.20
N ARG A 624 1.74 15.98 -15.98
CA ARG A 624 0.50 15.58 -15.28
C ARG A 624 -0.65 16.57 -15.45
N ILE A 625 -0.43 17.69 -16.13
CA ILE A 625 -1.43 18.77 -16.30
C ILE A 625 -1.94 18.76 -17.75
N PRO A 626 -3.27 18.63 -17.98
CA PRO A 626 -3.87 18.74 -19.29
C PRO A 626 -3.50 20.06 -19.98
N GLY A 627 -3.15 20.01 -21.26
CA GLY A 627 -2.68 21.18 -22.01
C GLY A 627 -1.21 21.53 -21.75
N ALA A 628 -0.81 21.68 -20.49
CA ALA A 628 0.60 21.97 -20.15
C ALA A 628 1.55 20.83 -20.51
N SER A 629 1.11 19.58 -20.47
CA SER A 629 1.85 18.43 -20.99
C SER A 629 2.33 18.59 -22.43
N LYS A 630 1.60 19.35 -23.26
CA LYS A 630 1.95 19.62 -24.66
C LYS A 630 3.08 20.63 -24.85
N THR A 631 3.50 21.34 -23.80
CA THR A 631 4.68 22.21 -23.84
C THR A 631 5.98 21.42 -23.77
N LEU A 632 5.91 20.15 -23.34
CA LEU A 632 7.02 19.22 -23.35
C LEU A 632 7.19 18.62 -24.73
N GLU A 633 8.44 18.39 -25.13
CA GLU A 633 8.73 17.75 -26.41
C GLU A 633 8.31 16.27 -26.40
N PRO A 634 7.80 15.74 -27.52
CA PRO A 634 7.50 14.32 -27.63
C PRO A 634 8.79 13.48 -27.55
N VAL A 635 8.67 12.26 -27.05
CA VAL A 635 9.70 11.25 -27.23
C VAL A 635 9.63 10.78 -28.68
N VAL A 636 10.78 10.79 -29.34
CA VAL A 636 10.95 10.37 -30.72
C VAL A 636 11.78 9.08 -30.72
N ASP A 637 11.35 8.08 -31.47
CA ASP A 637 12.08 6.82 -31.61
C ASP A 637 13.32 6.97 -32.50
N VAL A 638 14.10 5.89 -32.59
CA VAL A 638 15.33 5.83 -33.39
C VAL A 638 15.12 6.04 -34.90
N LEU A 639 13.89 5.92 -35.41
CA LEU A 639 13.54 6.21 -36.81
C LEU A 639 12.93 7.61 -37.00
N GLY A 640 12.93 8.44 -35.96
CA GLY A 640 12.42 9.81 -36.06
C GLY A 640 10.90 9.92 -35.94
N ARG A 641 10.21 8.86 -35.50
CA ARG A 641 8.75 8.82 -35.33
C ARG A 641 8.36 9.20 -33.90
N ASP A 642 7.27 9.95 -33.74
CA ASP A 642 6.76 10.28 -32.40
C ASP A 642 6.20 9.03 -31.71
N VAL A 643 6.69 8.74 -30.50
CA VAL A 643 6.26 7.58 -29.71
C VAL A 643 4.86 7.83 -29.17
N LYS A 644 3.92 6.96 -29.56
CA LYS A 644 2.52 7.03 -29.13
C LYS A 644 2.29 6.26 -27.84
N ARG A 645 1.44 6.80 -26.96
CA ARG A 645 0.96 6.11 -25.75
C ARG A 645 0.16 4.86 -26.13
N TYR A 646 0.33 3.80 -25.35
CA TYR A 646 -0.37 2.52 -25.54
C TYR A 646 -0.24 1.96 -26.97
N GLY A 647 0.93 2.13 -27.60
CA GLY A 647 1.17 1.73 -28.99
C GLY A 647 0.23 2.40 -30.01
N GLY A 648 -0.28 3.61 -29.71
CA GLY A 648 -1.24 4.32 -30.56
C GLY A 648 -2.71 4.04 -30.23
N LYS A 649 -3.01 3.14 -29.29
CA LYS A 649 -4.39 2.85 -28.82
C LYS A 649 -4.78 3.76 -27.64
N ASN A 650 -4.57 5.06 -27.75
CA ASN A 650 -4.89 6.01 -26.67
C ASN A 650 -6.41 6.24 -26.57
N ASN A 651 -7.10 5.47 -25.73
CA ASN A 651 -8.55 5.52 -25.56
C ASN A 651 -8.94 5.46 -24.07
N LEU A 652 -10.23 5.66 -23.77
CA LEU A 652 -10.74 5.66 -22.39
C LEU A 652 -10.39 4.39 -21.62
N PHE A 653 -10.50 3.22 -22.24
CA PHE A 653 -10.16 1.96 -21.59
C PHE A 653 -8.68 1.92 -21.23
N ASN A 654 -7.78 2.21 -22.17
CA ASN A 654 -6.34 2.15 -21.91
C ASN A 654 -5.88 3.19 -20.90
N VAL A 655 -6.48 4.38 -20.87
CA VAL A 655 -6.11 5.45 -19.94
C VAL A 655 -6.67 5.22 -18.53
N PHE A 656 -7.90 4.73 -18.40
CA PHE A 656 -8.60 4.65 -17.10
C PHE A 656 -8.77 3.24 -16.53
N LEU A 657 -8.64 2.18 -17.32
CA LEU A 657 -8.99 0.82 -16.91
C LEU A 657 -7.91 -0.23 -17.22
N ASN A 658 -7.09 -0.06 -18.25
CA ASN A 658 -6.04 -1.04 -18.55
C ASN A 658 -4.94 -0.97 -17.48
N PRO A 659 -4.75 -2.03 -16.66
CA PRO A 659 -3.78 -1.99 -15.57
C PRO A 659 -2.33 -2.03 -16.07
N ALA A 660 -2.10 -2.56 -17.28
CA ALA A 660 -0.81 -2.71 -17.93
C ALA A 660 -0.50 -1.54 -18.87
N ASN A 661 0.78 -1.21 -19.00
CA ASN A 661 1.24 -0.46 -20.16
C ASN A 661 1.40 -1.43 -21.32
N VAL A 662 0.84 -1.05 -22.48
CA VAL A 662 0.91 -1.85 -23.70
C VAL A 662 1.90 -1.19 -24.64
N ASN A 663 2.90 -1.96 -25.05
CA ASN A 663 3.75 -1.62 -26.18
C ASN A 663 3.48 -2.59 -27.32
N ILE A 664 3.42 -2.04 -28.52
CA ILE A 664 3.11 -2.75 -29.75
C ILE A 664 4.34 -2.61 -30.64
N ALA A 665 4.86 -3.74 -31.11
CA ALA A 665 5.94 -3.74 -32.09
C ALA A 665 5.49 -2.96 -33.33
N ASN A 666 6.36 -2.10 -33.84
CA ASN A 666 6.14 -1.37 -35.08
C ASN A 666 7.39 -1.44 -35.97
N PRO A 667 7.85 -2.67 -36.30
CA PRO A 667 8.99 -2.87 -37.18
C PRO A 667 8.62 -2.49 -38.61
N THR A 668 9.61 -2.01 -39.33
CA THR A 668 9.65 -1.93 -40.79
C THR A 668 10.63 -2.98 -41.34
N LYS A 669 10.60 -3.25 -42.65
CA LYS A 669 11.55 -4.19 -43.28
C LYS A 669 13.00 -3.81 -42.97
N GLU A 670 13.28 -2.52 -42.93
CA GLU A 670 14.63 -2.04 -42.69
C GLU A 670 15.10 -2.32 -41.27
N THR A 671 14.17 -2.23 -40.31
CA THR A 671 14.46 -2.58 -38.92
C THR A 671 14.62 -4.08 -38.73
N GLU A 672 13.78 -4.91 -39.36
CA GLU A 672 13.96 -6.37 -39.27
C GLU A 672 15.35 -6.79 -39.77
N GLU A 673 15.84 -6.15 -40.83
CA GLU A 673 17.18 -6.39 -41.35
C GLU A 673 18.29 -5.91 -40.39
N ILE A 674 18.14 -4.75 -39.75
CA ILE A 674 19.04 -4.29 -38.68
C ILE A 674 19.14 -5.34 -37.56
N TRP A 675 18.00 -5.88 -37.12
CA TRP A 675 17.97 -6.89 -36.05
C TRP A 675 18.64 -8.19 -36.50
N ARG A 676 18.34 -8.67 -37.72
CA ARG A 676 18.96 -9.86 -38.31
C ARG A 676 20.48 -9.74 -38.39
N LEU A 677 20.98 -8.60 -38.89
CA LEU A 677 22.41 -8.34 -38.97
C LEU A 677 23.09 -8.35 -37.60
N TYR A 678 22.43 -7.77 -36.59
CA TYR A 678 22.94 -7.84 -35.23
C TYR A 678 23.00 -9.28 -34.69
N GLU A 679 21.96 -10.08 -34.90
CA GLU A 679 21.93 -11.49 -34.46
C GLU A 679 23.02 -12.34 -35.14
N GLU A 680 23.33 -12.06 -36.40
CA GLU A 680 24.34 -12.80 -37.16
C GLU A 680 25.77 -12.33 -36.92
N THR A 681 25.98 -11.02 -36.71
CA THR A 681 27.33 -10.42 -36.65
C THR A 681 27.76 -10.03 -35.25
N GLY A 682 26.80 -9.78 -34.35
CA GLY A 682 27.04 -9.17 -33.04
C GLY A 682 27.42 -7.68 -33.09
N ASP A 683 27.38 -7.02 -34.25
CA ASP A 683 27.80 -5.62 -34.40
C ASP A 683 26.68 -4.67 -33.97
N ALA A 684 26.82 -4.04 -32.80
CA ALA A 684 25.89 -3.03 -32.30
C ALA A 684 25.85 -1.75 -33.15
N GLY A 685 26.85 -1.51 -34.00
CA GLY A 685 26.93 -0.33 -34.87
C GLY A 685 25.83 -0.26 -35.94
N VAL A 686 25.09 -1.35 -36.16
CA VAL A 686 23.95 -1.41 -37.09
C VAL A 686 22.68 -0.76 -36.53
N PHE A 687 22.64 -0.40 -35.24
CA PHE A 687 21.49 0.27 -34.64
C PHE A 687 21.53 1.78 -34.86
N PRO A 688 20.41 2.41 -35.26
CA PRO A 688 20.36 3.86 -35.33
C PRO A 688 20.58 4.49 -33.96
N LYS A 689 21.35 5.57 -33.92
CA LYS A 689 21.78 6.19 -32.67
C LYS A 689 20.63 6.91 -31.97
N THR A 690 20.75 7.06 -30.67
CA THR A 690 19.92 7.96 -29.86
C THR A 690 20.59 9.33 -29.83
N ALA A 691 19.81 10.38 -30.10
CA ALA A 691 20.25 11.77 -30.09
C ALA A 691 21.07 12.07 -28.83
N PRO A 692 22.25 12.69 -28.99
CA PRO A 692 23.12 12.96 -27.86
C PRO A 692 22.60 14.15 -27.04
N THR A 693 23.08 14.31 -25.82
CA THR A 693 22.83 15.52 -25.02
C THR A 693 23.70 16.69 -25.46
N SER A 694 24.83 16.42 -26.09
CA SER A 694 25.75 17.39 -26.68
C SER A 694 26.58 16.76 -27.80
N PHE A 695 27.11 17.56 -28.71
CA PHE A 695 28.07 17.10 -29.71
C PHE A 695 29.20 18.12 -29.90
N THR A 696 30.33 17.69 -30.43
CA THR A 696 31.47 18.56 -30.73
C THR A 696 31.54 18.84 -32.23
N TYR A 697 31.76 20.11 -32.58
CA TYR A 697 32.09 20.53 -33.94
C TYR A 697 33.17 21.62 -33.88
N ASP A 698 34.22 21.45 -34.67
CA ASP A 698 35.37 22.35 -34.73
C ASP A 698 35.98 22.71 -33.35
N GLY A 699 36.18 21.69 -32.51
CA GLY A 699 36.71 21.86 -31.14
C GLY A 699 35.73 22.49 -30.15
N THR A 700 34.56 22.95 -30.60
CA THR A 700 33.53 23.57 -29.75
C THR A 700 32.44 22.55 -29.40
N SER A 701 32.10 22.43 -28.11
CA SER A 701 31.02 21.57 -27.63
C SER A 701 29.69 22.31 -27.63
N TYR A 702 28.67 21.71 -28.25
CA TYR A 702 27.32 22.24 -28.35
C TYR A 702 26.37 21.36 -27.53
N SER A 703 25.91 21.87 -26.38
CA SER A 703 24.84 21.23 -25.59
C SER A 703 23.48 21.42 -26.26
N LEU A 704 22.62 20.40 -26.25
CA LEU A 704 21.30 20.41 -26.90
C LEU A 704 20.16 20.55 -25.89
N THR A 705 19.27 21.50 -26.14
CA THR A 705 17.98 21.63 -25.45
C THR A 705 17.05 20.46 -25.79
N ALA A 706 15.96 20.27 -25.03
CA ALA A 706 14.98 19.21 -25.31
C ALA A 706 14.41 19.29 -26.74
N LYS A 707 14.13 20.50 -27.22
CA LYS A 707 13.63 20.76 -28.57
C LYS A 707 14.65 20.39 -29.63
N GLU A 708 15.91 20.75 -29.41
CA GLU A 708 17.00 20.41 -30.34
C GLU A 708 17.31 18.91 -30.32
N GLN A 709 17.27 18.24 -29.17
CA GLN A 709 17.40 16.77 -29.12
C GLN A 709 16.30 16.07 -29.90
N THR A 710 15.06 16.57 -29.78
CA THR A 710 13.89 16.03 -30.49
C THR A 710 14.05 16.24 -31.99
N GLN A 711 14.45 17.44 -32.41
CA GLN A 711 14.71 17.74 -33.81
C GLN A 711 15.90 16.94 -34.37
N PHE A 712 16.99 16.82 -33.61
CA PHE A 712 18.16 16.02 -33.98
C PHE A 712 17.75 14.56 -34.20
N GLN A 713 17.01 13.96 -33.25
CA GLN A 713 16.52 12.58 -33.37
C GLN A 713 15.62 12.41 -34.60
N ARG A 714 14.74 13.39 -34.87
CA ARG A 714 13.82 13.35 -35.98
C ARG A 714 14.55 13.37 -37.33
N VAL A 715 15.48 14.31 -37.51
CA VAL A 715 16.29 14.41 -38.74
C VAL A 715 17.13 13.15 -38.92
N MET A 716 17.88 12.75 -37.89
CA MET A 716 18.73 11.56 -37.96
C MET A 716 17.92 10.30 -38.30
N GLY A 717 16.78 10.09 -37.66
CA GLY A 717 15.95 8.91 -37.89
C GLY A 717 15.33 8.89 -39.29
N GLN A 718 14.89 10.05 -39.81
CA GLN A 718 14.35 10.18 -41.16
C GLN A 718 15.42 9.91 -42.23
N GLU A 719 16.61 10.48 -42.07
CA GLU A 719 17.74 10.23 -42.97
C GLU A 719 18.21 8.77 -42.88
N THR A 720 18.21 8.17 -41.68
CA THR A 720 18.51 6.75 -41.53
C THR A 720 17.50 5.89 -42.29
N ALA A 721 16.20 6.12 -42.09
CA ALA A 721 15.16 5.33 -42.75
C ALA A 721 15.26 5.44 -44.28
N LYS A 722 15.48 6.65 -44.80
CA LYS A 722 15.66 6.90 -46.23
C LYS A 722 16.92 6.22 -46.78
N GLY A 723 18.06 6.41 -46.13
CA GLY A 723 19.33 5.83 -46.57
C GLY A 723 19.33 4.30 -46.53
N LEU A 724 18.64 3.69 -45.56
CA LEU A 724 18.49 2.22 -45.51
C LEU A 724 17.59 1.71 -46.63
N GLN A 725 16.51 2.41 -46.95
CA GLN A 725 15.65 2.07 -48.09
C GLN A 725 16.41 2.13 -49.41
N GLU A 726 17.22 3.16 -49.60
CA GLU A 726 18.08 3.31 -50.77
C GLU A 726 19.11 2.17 -50.82
N LEU A 727 19.88 1.97 -49.74
CA LEU A 727 20.90 0.91 -49.65
C LEU A 727 20.32 -0.48 -49.95
N PHE A 728 19.16 -0.82 -49.38
CA PHE A 728 18.57 -2.15 -49.55
C PHE A 728 18.00 -2.38 -50.95
N SER A 729 17.85 -1.32 -51.76
CA SER A 729 17.52 -1.42 -53.18
C SER A 729 18.75 -1.55 -54.09
N GLU A 730 19.96 -1.36 -53.56
CA GLU A 730 21.18 -1.39 -54.35
C GLU A 730 21.74 -2.81 -54.54
N LYS A 731 22.31 -3.06 -55.73
CA LYS A 731 23.01 -4.33 -56.05
C LYS A 731 24.18 -4.61 -55.11
N VAL A 732 24.78 -3.57 -54.52
CA VAL A 732 25.90 -3.72 -53.60
C VAL A 732 25.48 -4.40 -52.30
N TYR A 733 24.21 -4.28 -51.92
CA TYR A 733 23.65 -4.92 -50.73
C TYR A 733 23.25 -6.38 -50.99
N GLU A 734 22.67 -6.65 -52.16
CA GLU A 734 22.38 -8.01 -52.64
C GLU A 734 23.66 -8.83 -52.81
N ASN A 735 24.71 -8.22 -53.37
CA ASN A 735 26.02 -8.85 -53.59
C ASN A 735 27.16 -8.05 -52.93
N PRO A 736 27.40 -8.26 -51.61
CA PRO A 736 28.37 -7.49 -50.82
C PRO A 736 29.81 -7.57 -51.32
N LYS A 737 30.16 -8.64 -52.05
CA LYS A 737 31.51 -8.85 -52.62
C LYS A 737 31.89 -7.81 -53.68
N SER A 738 30.89 -7.15 -54.27
CA SER A 738 31.10 -6.06 -55.21
C SER A 738 31.42 -4.72 -54.54
N SER A 739 31.19 -4.60 -53.22
CA SER A 739 31.36 -3.36 -52.47
C SER A 739 32.82 -2.93 -52.35
N ARG A 740 33.03 -1.61 -52.23
CA ARG A 740 34.35 -1.04 -51.93
C ARG A 740 34.88 -1.53 -50.58
N LEU A 741 33.98 -1.78 -49.62
CA LEU A 741 34.31 -2.25 -48.27
C LEU A 741 34.86 -3.68 -48.29
N TYR A 742 34.21 -4.59 -49.04
CA TYR A 742 34.71 -5.95 -49.24
C TYR A 742 36.10 -5.94 -49.87
N ARG A 743 36.28 -5.18 -50.96
CA ARG A 743 37.59 -5.03 -51.64
C ARG A 743 38.68 -4.44 -50.72
N LYS A 744 38.34 -3.51 -49.83
CA LYS A 744 39.28 -2.96 -48.84
C LYS A 744 39.63 -3.96 -47.73
N SER A 745 38.68 -4.82 -47.34
CA SER A 745 38.90 -5.82 -46.29
C SER A 745 39.86 -6.93 -46.74
N THR A 746 39.75 -7.36 -48.01
CA THR A 746 40.58 -8.40 -48.63
C THR A 746 41.97 -7.87 -49.03
N ALA A 747 42.10 -6.58 -49.36
CA ALA A 747 43.37 -5.98 -49.82
C ALA A 747 44.47 -5.81 -48.74
N LYS A 748 44.18 -6.06 -47.44
CA LYS A 748 45.12 -5.78 -46.32
C LYS A 748 45.59 -7.01 -45.53
N ASN A 749 45.48 -8.23 -46.05
CA ASN A 749 45.76 -9.47 -45.29
C ASN A 749 45.02 -9.54 -43.94
N LYS A 750 43.86 -8.88 -43.83
CA LYS A 750 42.94 -9.04 -42.70
C LYS A 750 42.02 -10.20 -42.98
N LYS A 751 41.54 -10.88 -41.94
CA LYS A 751 40.55 -11.97 -42.07
C LYS A 751 39.38 -11.47 -42.94
N ASP A 752 39.05 -12.23 -43.98
CA ASP A 752 37.96 -11.86 -44.91
C ASP A 752 36.67 -11.64 -44.11
N LYS A 753 36.01 -10.51 -44.36
CA LYS A 753 34.69 -10.25 -43.78
C LYS A 753 33.65 -11.15 -44.45
N THR A 754 32.72 -11.68 -43.67
CA THR A 754 31.54 -12.37 -44.22
C THR A 754 30.65 -11.38 -44.97
N ASP A 755 29.78 -11.88 -45.83
CA ASP A 755 28.83 -11.03 -46.58
C ASP A 755 27.94 -10.21 -45.61
N GLU A 756 27.58 -10.81 -44.48
CA GLU A 756 26.79 -10.22 -43.39
C GLU A 756 27.56 -9.12 -42.66
N GLN A 757 28.85 -9.32 -42.40
CA GLN A 757 29.71 -8.29 -41.80
C GLN A 757 29.88 -7.09 -42.73
N VAL A 758 29.92 -7.31 -44.05
CA VAL A 758 29.97 -6.23 -45.04
C VAL A 758 28.63 -5.49 -45.10
N ARG A 759 27.50 -6.21 -45.08
CA ARG A 759 26.17 -5.59 -44.99
C ARG A 759 26.01 -4.76 -43.72
N ALA A 760 26.51 -5.25 -42.58
CA ALA A 760 26.54 -4.51 -41.33
C ALA A 760 27.37 -3.22 -41.45
N ASP A 761 28.55 -3.27 -42.08
CA ASP A 761 29.35 -2.07 -42.32
C ASP A 761 28.62 -1.05 -43.22
N LEU A 762 27.95 -1.51 -44.29
CA LEU A 762 27.18 -0.64 -45.19
C LEU A 762 26.03 0.06 -44.46
N VAL A 763 25.28 -0.69 -43.64
CA VAL A 763 24.22 -0.14 -42.77
C VAL A 763 24.78 0.89 -41.80
N LYS A 764 25.95 0.62 -41.23
CA LYS A 764 26.63 1.55 -40.32
C LYS A 764 27.07 2.84 -41.01
N GLU A 765 27.56 2.77 -42.25
CA GLU A 765 27.90 3.97 -43.04
C GLU A 765 26.67 4.87 -43.22
N VAL A 766 25.50 4.28 -43.54
CA VAL A 766 24.23 5.03 -43.64
C VAL A 766 23.86 5.69 -42.31
N ILE A 767 23.97 4.98 -41.19
CA ILE A 767 23.65 5.51 -39.85
C ILE A 767 24.60 6.64 -39.44
N ASP A 768 25.90 6.50 -39.74
CA ASP A 768 26.90 7.52 -39.46
C ASP A 768 26.68 8.78 -40.32
N GLU A 769 26.30 8.62 -41.59
CA GLU A 769 25.94 9.73 -42.48
C GLU A 769 24.68 10.46 -42.02
N ALA A 770 23.65 9.72 -41.60
CA ALA A 770 22.43 10.30 -41.05
C ALA A 770 22.70 11.11 -39.77
N TYR A 771 23.60 10.63 -38.91
CA TYR A 771 24.03 11.35 -37.72
C TYR A 771 24.75 12.67 -38.06
N GLU A 772 25.71 12.65 -39.00
CA GLU A 772 26.42 13.86 -39.41
C GLU A 772 25.49 14.84 -40.14
N THR A 773 24.50 14.36 -40.89
CA THR A 773 23.46 15.20 -41.49
C THR A 773 22.62 15.92 -40.43
N ALA A 774 22.17 15.21 -39.40
CA ALA A 774 21.43 15.82 -38.28
C ALA A 774 22.28 16.86 -37.52
N LYS A 775 23.57 16.57 -37.34
CA LYS A 775 24.53 17.50 -36.72
C LYS A 775 24.72 18.76 -37.57
N LYS A 776 24.87 18.62 -38.89
CA LYS A 776 24.97 19.77 -39.83
C LYS A 776 23.68 20.60 -39.82
N ASP A 777 22.50 19.97 -39.83
CA ASP A 777 21.21 20.66 -39.71
C ASP A 777 21.13 21.47 -38.39
N MET A 778 21.58 20.90 -37.26
CA MET A 778 21.59 21.62 -35.99
C MET A 778 22.55 22.82 -36.00
N LEU A 779 23.74 22.68 -36.57
CA LEU A 779 24.70 23.76 -36.70
C LEU A 779 24.14 24.90 -37.57
N LYS A 780 23.51 24.57 -38.71
CA LYS A 780 22.84 25.54 -39.58
C LYS A 780 21.74 26.30 -38.85
N ARG A 781 20.90 25.61 -38.08
CA ARG A 781 19.83 26.25 -37.27
C ARG A 781 20.37 27.18 -36.19
N ARG A 782 21.58 26.92 -35.70
CA ARG A 782 22.29 27.79 -34.75
C ARG A 782 23.10 28.91 -35.43
N GLY A 783 23.06 29.00 -36.76
CA GLY A 783 23.82 29.99 -37.52
C GLY A 783 25.33 29.76 -37.53
N VAL A 784 25.80 28.52 -37.28
CA VAL A 784 27.22 28.17 -37.33
C VAL A 784 27.62 27.88 -38.77
N ALA A 785 28.66 28.57 -39.26
CA ALA A 785 29.19 28.35 -40.60
C ALA A 785 29.87 26.96 -40.71
N LEU A 786 29.47 26.18 -41.72
CA LEU A 786 30.08 24.89 -42.00
C LEU A 786 31.36 25.06 -42.83
N LYS A 787 32.42 24.30 -42.52
CA LYS A 787 33.72 24.41 -43.21
C LYS A 787 33.67 23.93 -44.66
N ASP A 788 32.65 23.13 -45.02
CA ASP A 788 32.53 22.46 -46.30
C ASP A 788 31.50 23.10 -47.28
N GLU A 789 30.98 24.30 -46.98
CA GLU A 789 30.03 25.04 -47.86
C GLU A 789 30.67 26.24 -48.57
N LYS A 790 31.97 26.18 -48.87
CA LYS A 790 32.65 27.15 -49.75
C LYS A 790 32.97 26.58 -51.12
#